data_AF-A0A916N5D9-F1
#
_entry.id   AF-A0A916N5D9-F1
#
_cell.length_a   1.000
_cell.length_b   1.000
_cell.length_c   1.000
_cell.angle_alpha   90.00
_cell.angle_beta   90.00
_cell.angle_gamma   90.00
#
_symmetry.space_group_name_H-M   'P 1'
#
loop_
_entity.id
_entity.type
_entity.pdbx_description
1 polymer ?
#
loop_
_entity_poly.entity_id
_entity_poly.type
_entity_poly.pdbx_seq_one_letter_code
_entity_poly.pdbx_strand_id
1 'polypeptide(L)'
;MKSQRYNALALAMAGAALLTLSACGGGDSNTATNTTPPAASNPDQPVSKSTLSGTAATGSALANANVSVTDANGVSPCEEASITTSALGTYTCTLKTGATAPFFIVVTDPSGNTAPLVSVATSAPAAGAALTVNATPLTTAIVAQLAADGNALSVVNSKTVDAAKLQQVTANVLTQLGNVLSAIGAPANYNPFSTAISAATVSNTGNTADQVLDVVKVVTDPSTGKLALSTIDNPTPVVLATADNAGGQLAAPAAGVADLPAANQQLAKALTACFALTKPQRVLDGAYLPASQGGNNVTSMGTACQNIGASSSNGAGIEFLHNGYAYGQFMVDLLISDTMTGAQFSVPEVMLFTKAANSASGRDEAVLNIKYLDANGNPGNKIVSASNVPNSASAAHASTWWLTGNGQPVDVSVRTLVRRVEQMNPSFSNPNSNNYSHFQSGIQFSVNAKGPGSVNGNDTLTRARIKGPGLPVAGLVYTAPVDAEVGQNYMDVTNQTGDVTSDTGRCGLPANAPNPTYNCPNYWVGRTAGITAATGAGTFRNNQGGVSWANGSLQSGAIARGAKYQIELFYGSNTTATYTYRKTLLTDLIPATQAVNLPWNTLGSRSLALLDPNGSLAGVQQSPTMDWVQNIAAEQIGGIAISVDPVGTYSTTTTVAKGATSAAVIAQAAAFNANSIRSLLLNYRMLDNSSKSAAYTFN
;
A
#
# COMPACT_ATOMS: atom_id res chain seq x y z
N MET A 1 -21.07 57.84 24.88
CA MET A 1 -19.80 58.40 25.40
C MET A 1 -18.66 57.46 25.00
N LYS A 2 -17.69 57.97 24.21
CA LYS A 2 -16.33 57.46 23.84
C LYS A 2 -16.21 55.95 23.49
N SER A 3 -16.17 55.49 22.23
CA SER A 3 -15.29 55.71 21.05
C SER A 3 -13.93 54.98 21.06
N GLN A 4 -13.77 54.00 20.16
CA GLN A 4 -12.57 53.61 19.37
C GLN A 4 -13.10 52.54 18.37
N ARG A 5 -13.29 52.71 17.03
CA ARG A 5 -12.48 53.22 15.89
C ARG A 5 -11.14 52.50 15.78
N TYR A 6 -10.66 51.93 14.67
CA TYR A 6 -11.12 51.54 13.32
C TYR A 6 -9.91 50.77 12.70
N ASN A 7 -10.13 49.85 11.75
CA ASN A 7 -9.62 49.93 10.37
C ASN A 7 -9.49 48.55 9.70
N ALA A 8 -10.30 48.36 8.66
CA ALA A 8 -10.01 47.53 7.51
C ALA A 8 -9.03 48.26 6.59
N LEU A 9 -8.15 47.53 5.91
CA LEU A 9 -7.43 48.06 4.75
C LEU A 9 -7.20 46.93 3.73
N ALA A 10 -7.81 47.09 2.56
CA ALA A 10 -7.45 46.41 1.33
C ALA A 10 -6.24 47.11 0.70
N LEU A 11 -5.36 46.36 0.03
CA LEU A 11 -4.46 46.94 -0.98
C LEU A 11 -4.09 45.89 -2.03
N ALA A 12 -4.47 46.18 -3.27
CA ALA A 12 -3.94 45.59 -4.48
C ALA A 12 -2.64 46.32 -4.89
N MET A 13 -1.64 45.62 -5.43
CA MET A 13 -0.64 46.23 -6.30
C MET A 13 -0.13 45.24 -7.35
N ALA A 14 -0.20 45.71 -8.59
CA ALA A 14 0.42 45.18 -9.79
C ALA A 14 1.94 45.46 -9.81
N GLY A 15 2.70 44.69 -10.60
CA GLY A 15 4.10 44.97 -10.88
C GLY A 15 4.61 44.15 -12.06
N ALA A 16 4.52 44.72 -13.26
CA ALA A 16 5.24 44.27 -14.45
C ALA A 16 6.61 44.96 -14.51
N ALA A 17 7.66 44.25 -14.92
CA ALA A 17 8.94 44.84 -15.30
C ALA A 17 9.53 44.10 -16.50
N LEU A 18 9.43 44.73 -17.67
CA LEU A 18 10.30 44.51 -18.83
C LEU A 18 11.64 45.20 -18.57
N LEU A 19 12.75 44.55 -18.94
CA LEU A 19 14.03 45.23 -19.20
C LEU A 19 14.66 44.62 -20.47
N THR A 20 14.56 45.37 -21.56
CA THR A 20 15.42 45.27 -22.74
C THR A 20 16.62 46.18 -22.52
N LEU A 21 17.83 45.72 -22.85
CA LEU A 21 18.95 46.62 -23.13
C LEU A 21 19.74 46.11 -24.33
N SER A 22 19.64 46.87 -25.42
CA SER A 22 20.50 46.83 -26.60
C SER A 22 21.71 47.75 -26.39
N ALA A 23 22.90 47.32 -26.80
CA ALA A 23 23.93 48.24 -27.26
C ALA A 23 24.80 47.59 -28.34
N CYS A 24 24.89 48.31 -29.44
CA CYS A 24 25.74 48.12 -30.61
C CYS A 24 26.86 49.17 -30.55
N GLY A 25 28.02 48.88 -31.16
CA GLY A 25 29.10 49.83 -31.44
C GLY A 25 30.44 49.29 -30.95
N GLY A 26 31.54 49.30 -31.70
CA GLY A 26 31.87 49.86 -33.02
C GLY A 26 33.35 49.56 -33.25
N GLY A 27 33.77 49.39 -34.51
CA GLY A 27 35.13 49.00 -34.87
C GLY A 27 36.13 50.16 -34.86
N ASP A 28 37.42 49.81 -34.87
CA ASP A 28 38.45 50.58 -35.58
C ASP A 28 39.66 49.70 -35.93
N SER A 29 40.24 50.01 -37.08
CA SER A 29 41.30 49.27 -37.75
C SER A 29 42.67 49.81 -37.34
N ASN A 30 43.63 48.94 -37.02
CA ASN A 30 45.03 49.19 -37.37
C ASN A 30 45.91 47.94 -37.28
N THR A 31 46.63 47.71 -38.37
CA THR A 31 47.70 46.74 -38.57
C THR A 31 48.89 46.97 -37.65
N ALA A 32 49.32 45.95 -36.91
CA ALA A 32 50.72 45.73 -36.56
C ALA A 32 50.92 44.25 -36.17
N THR A 33 51.67 43.54 -37.02
CA THR A 33 52.32 42.27 -36.70
C THR A 33 53.23 42.47 -35.48
N ASN A 34 53.01 41.73 -34.39
CA ASN A 34 54.09 41.26 -33.52
C ASN A 34 53.60 40.17 -32.56
N THR A 35 54.29 39.04 -32.67
CA THR A 35 54.36 37.84 -31.82
C THR A 35 53.88 37.97 -30.37
N THR A 36 52.84 37.22 -30.00
CA THR A 36 52.40 36.99 -28.61
C THR A 36 53.01 35.70 -28.04
N PRO A 37 53.55 35.72 -26.80
CA PRO A 37 53.91 34.53 -26.01
C PRO A 37 52.66 33.71 -25.62
N PRO A 38 52.79 32.41 -25.26
CA PRO A 38 51.64 31.57 -24.92
C PRO A 38 50.92 32.13 -23.69
N ALA A 39 49.59 32.16 -23.76
CA ALA A 39 48.71 32.66 -22.71
C ALA A 39 48.83 31.82 -21.43
N ALA A 40 49.06 32.50 -20.31
CA ALA A 40 48.86 31.95 -18.98
C ALA A 40 47.38 31.62 -18.77
N SER A 41 47.09 30.41 -18.29
CA SER A 41 45.75 29.96 -17.91
C SER A 41 45.18 30.82 -16.78
N ASN A 42 44.08 31.52 -17.04
CA ASN A 42 43.30 32.24 -16.04
C ASN A 42 42.71 31.23 -15.02
N PRO A 43 42.93 31.36 -13.69
CA PRO A 43 42.40 30.41 -12.71
C PRO A 43 40.91 30.56 -12.37
N ASP A 44 40.15 31.41 -13.05
CA ASP A 44 38.85 31.89 -12.55
C ASP A 44 37.71 31.74 -13.57
N GLN A 45 37.66 30.61 -14.28
CA GLN A 45 36.44 30.18 -14.98
C GLN A 45 35.62 29.31 -14.03
N PRO A 46 34.36 29.66 -13.71
CA PRO A 46 33.51 28.84 -12.85
C PRO A 46 33.34 27.47 -13.51
N VAL A 47 33.88 26.44 -12.85
CA VAL A 47 33.73 25.06 -13.32
C VAL A 47 32.25 24.72 -13.25
N SER A 48 31.63 24.46 -14.41
CA SER A 48 30.24 24.03 -14.50
C SER A 48 30.06 22.78 -13.63
N LYS A 49 29.27 22.88 -12.56
CA LYS A 49 29.05 21.76 -11.63
C LYS A 49 28.20 20.69 -12.29
N SER A 50 28.60 19.43 -12.13
CA SER A 50 27.81 18.31 -12.61
C SER A 50 26.64 18.02 -11.67
N THR A 51 25.55 17.49 -12.23
CA THR A 51 24.34 17.19 -11.46
C THR A 51 23.92 15.74 -11.63
N LEU A 52 23.37 15.17 -10.57
CA LEU A 52 22.60 13.93 -10.60
C LEU A 52 21.13 14.33 -10.41
N SER A 53 20.26 13.89 -11.29
CA SER A 53 18.84 14.19 -11.23
C SER A 53 18.01 12.97 -11.60
N GLY A 54 16.74 12.94 -11.23
CA GLY A 54 15.87 11.84 -11.62
C GLY A 54 14.45 12.01 -11.12
N THR A 55 13.62 11.02 -11.40
CA THR A 55 12.24 10.97 -10.92
C THR A 55 12.05 9.75 -10.02
N ALA A 56 11.42 9.97 -8.87
CA ALA A 56 10.93 8.91 -8.00
C ALA A 56 9.43 8.68 -8.26
N ALA A 57 9.06 7.47 -8.66
CA ALA A 57 7.68 7.16 -9.02
C ALA A 57 7.34 5.67 -8.89
N THR A 58 6.07 5.38 -8.62
CA THR A 58 5.49 4.02 -8.58
C THR A 58 4.30 3.87 -9.53
N GLY A 59 4.32 4.56 -10.69
CA GLY A 59 3.13 4.83 -11.55
C GLY A 59 2.41 6.14 -11.20
N SER A 60 2.89 6.84 -10.16
CA SER A 60 2.58 8.24 -9.92
C SER A 60 3.79 8.89 -9.25
N ALA A 61 3.88 10.21 -9.35
CA ALA A 61 4.94 10.99 -8.73
C ALA A 61 4.98 10.75 -7.21
N LEU A 62 6.13 10.32 -6.69
CA LEU A 62 6.34 10.23 -5.25
C LEU A 62 6.77 11.61 -4.74
N ALA A 63 5.82 12.46 -4.38
CA ALA A 63 6.06 13.84 -3.96
C ALA A 63 6.57 13.96 -2.51
N ASN A 64 7.39 14.97 -2.24
CA ASN A 64 7.93 15.30 -0.91
C ASN A 64 8.71 14.15 -0.24
N ALA A 65 9.21 13.20 -1.03
CA ALA A 65 9.99 12.07 -0.54
C ALA A 65 11.42 12.48 -0.22
N ASN A 66 11.96 11.98 0.89
CA ASN A 66 13.34 12.22 1.26
C ASN A 66 14.26 11.43 0.33
N VAL A 67 15.25 12.11 -0.26
CA VAL A 67 16.24 11.49 -1.13
C VAL A 67 17.60 11.52 -0.43
N SER A 68 18.14 10.34 -0.18
CA SER A 68 19.51 10.16 0.28
C SER A 68 20.37 9.69 -0.89
N VAL A 69 21.45 10.41 -1.15
CA VAL A 69 22.48 9.99 -2.10
C VAL A 69 23.77 9.74 -1.33
N THR A 70 24.36 8.56 -1.53
CA THR A 70 25.64 8.18 -0.93
C THR A 70 26.59 7.68 -2.00
N ASP A 71 27.86 8.06 -1.89
CA ASP A 71 28.92 7.60 -2.79
C ASP A 71 29.56 6.27 -2.33
N ALA A 72 30.60 5.82 -3.05
CA ALA A 72 31.37 4.62 -2.72
C ALA A 72 32.01 4.64 -1.32
N ASN A 73 32.26 5.83 -0.77
CA ASN A 73 32.81 6.01 0.57
C ASN A 73 31.70 6.03 1.65
N GLY A 74 30.44 6.09 1.24
CA GLY A 74 29.26 6.25 2.10
C GLY A 74 29.10 7.68 2.61
N VAL A 75 29.67 8.66 1.93
CA VAL A 75 29.49 10.09 2.20
C VAL A 75 28.48 10.65 1.19
N SER A 76 27.73 11.68 1.58
CA SER A 76 26.85 12.35 0.62
C SER A 76 27.68 13.11 -0.43
N PRO A 77 27.56 12.76 -1.73
CA PRO A 77 28.25 13.47 -2.80
C PRO A 77 27.55 14.79 -3.15
N CYS A 78 26.40 15.11 -2.56
CA CYS A 78 25.60 16.28 -2.87
C CYS A 78 26.05 17.50 -2.07
N GLU A 79 26.00 18.69 -2.68
CA GLU A 79 26.20 19.97 -2.00
C GLU A 79 25.01 20.32 -1.09
N GLU A 80 23.82 19.89 -1.48
CA GLU A 80 22.60 20.09 -0.73
C GLU A 80 22.63 19.29 0.58
N ALA A 81 22.28 19.94 1.70
CA ALA A 81 22.21 19.29 3.02
C ALA A 81 21.02 18.32 3.13
N SER A 82 19.94 18.58 2.38
CA SER A 82 18.74 17.75 2.32
C SER A 82 18.13 17.83 0.93
N ILE A 83 17.72 16.70 0.38
CA ILE A 83 17.06 16.61 -0.93
C ILE A 83 15.69 15.99 -0.72
N THR A 84 14.67 16.64 -1.28
CA THR A 84 13.31 16.11 -1.35
C THR A 84 12.82 16.12 -2.78
N THR A 85 11.98 15.15 -3.13
CA THR A 85 11.32 15.16 -4.43
C THR A 85 10.28 16.29 -4.52
N SER A 86 10.13 16.86 -5.72
CA SER A 86 9.10 17.85 -6.02
C SER A 86 7.70 17.22 -6.09
N ALA A 87 6.66 18.03 -6.31
CA ALA A 87 5.31 17.52 -6.60
C ALA A 87 5.25 16.63 -7.86
N LEU A 88 6.23 16.74 -8.76
CA LEU A 88 6.37 15.90 -9.95
C LEU A 88 7.23 14.64 -9.71
N GLY A 89 7.67 14.41 -8.46
CA GLY A 89 8.56 13.31 -8.10
C GLY A 89 10.02 13.55 -8.49
N THR A 90 10.35 14.70 -9.07
CA THR A 90 11.71 15.01 -9.54
C THR A 90 12.62 15.43 -8.39
N TYR A 91 13.89 15.07 -8.45
CA TYR A 91 14.92 15.50 -7.50
C TYR A 91 16.23 15.83 -8.21
N THR A 92 17.06 16.64 -7.55
CA THR A 92 18.38 17.05 -8.04
C THR A 92 19.39 17.04 -6.90
N CYS A 93 20.60 16.58 -7.19
CA CYS A 93 21.79 16.57 -6.36
C CYS A 93 22.92 17.23 -7.16
N THR A 94 23.42 18.37 -6.68
CA THR A 94 24.60 19.01 -7.25
C THR A 94 25.84 18.31 -6.70
N LEU A 95 26.66 17.72 -7.58
CA LEU A 95 27.79 16.91 -7.14
C LEU A 95 28.94 17.80 -6.65
N LYS A 96 29.47 17.47 -5.46
CA LYS A 96 30.72 18.01 -4.94
C LYS A 96 31.88 17.64 -5.87
N THR A 97 32.87 18.52 -5.95
CA THR A 97 34.12 18.23 -6.65
C THR A 97 34.77 16.98 -6.08
N GLY A 98 35.13 16.03 -6.95
CA GLY A 98 35.77 14.77 -6.56
C GLY A 98 34.81 13.67 -6.09
N ALA A 99 33.49 13.83 -6.23
CA ALA A 99 32.53 12.77 -5.96
C ALA A 99 32.83 11.51 -6.80
N THR A 100 32.96 10.35 -6.15
CA THR A 100 33.32 9.08 -6.80
C THR A 100 32.13 8.14 -6.88
N ALA A 101 31.81 7.68 -8.09
CA ALA A 101 30.84 6.62 -8.29
C ALA A 101 31.35 5.27 -7.71
N PRO A 102 30.47 4.31 -7.35
CA PRO A 102 29.02 4.33 -7.53
C PRO A 102 28.29 5.33 -6.64
N PHE A 103 27.20 5.89 -7.15
CA PHE A 103 26.23 6.67 -6.38
C PHE A 103 25.00 5.81 -6.12
N PHE A 104 24.64 5.65 -4.85
CA PHE A 104 23.44 4.96 -4.40
C PHE A 104 22.39 5.99 -4.04
N ILE A 105 21.18 5.82 -4.58
CA ILE A 105 20.05 6.69 -4.32
C ILE A 105 19.02 5.87 -3.56
N VAL A 106 18.60 6.37 -2.40
CA VAL A 106 17.50 5.82 -1.61
C VAL A 106 16.45 6.91 -1.45
N VAL A 107 15.25 6.65 -1.97
CA VAL A 107 14.10 7.52 -1.83
C VAL A 107 13.14 6.93 -0.81
N THR A 108 12.89 7.67 0.27
CA THR A 108 12.02 7.26 1.37
C THR A 108 10.78 8.12 1.38
N ASP A 109 9.62 7.48 1.22
CA ASP A 109 8.32 8.13 1.35
C ASP A 109 8.09 8.52 2.84
N PRO A 110 8.00 9.83 3.19
CA PRO A 110 7.82 10.27 4.57
C PRO A 110 6.51 9.74 5.18
N SER A 111 5.57 9.38 4.32
CA SER A 111 4.26 8.88 4.68
C SER A 111 4.28 7.37 5.02
N GLY A 112 5.35 6.66 4.65
CA GLY A 112 5.51 5.21 4.85
C GLY A 112 4.59 4.36 3.98
N ASN A 113 4.00 4.97 2.95
CA ASN A 113 3.07 4.32 2.02
C ASN A 113 3.76 3.47 0.96
N THR A 114 5.00 3.83 0.65
CA THR A 114 5.83 3.18 -0.35
C THR A 114 7.11 2.70 0.33
N ALA A 115 7.47 1.42 0.12
CA ALA A 115 8.76 0.92 0.59
C ALA A 115 9.91 1.73 -0.05
N PRO A 116 11.07 1.86 0.62
CA PRO A 116 12.17 2.64 0.07
C PRO A 116 12.53 2.23 -1.36
N LEU A 117 12.57 3.21 -2.26
CA LEU A 117 12.97 2.98 -3.65
C LEU A 117 14.49 3.14 -3.75
N VAL A 118 15.14 2.20 -4.42
CA VAL A 118 16.59 2.17 -4.58
C VAL A 118 16.98 2.28 -6.05
N SER A 119 18.03 3.04 -6.30
CA SER A 119 18.68 3.15 -7.60
C SER A 119 20.18 3.30 -7.45
N VAL A 120 20.91 3.09 -8.54
CA VAL A 120 22.36 3.18 -8.56
C VAL A 120 22.87 3.75 -9.88
N ALA A 121 23.90 4.58 -9.82
CA ALA A 121 24.70 4.99 -10.95
C ALA A 121 26.14 4.52 -10.76
N THR A 122 26.71 3.84 -11.74
CA THR A 122 28.06 3.26 -11.67
C THR A 122 29.15 4.19 -12.22
N SER A 123 28.77 5.33 -12.76
CA SER A 123 29.68 6.33 -13.32
C SER A 123 29.32 7.73 -12.86
N ALA A 124 30.31 8.62 -12.84
CA ALA A 124 30.09 10.04 -12.64
C ALA A 124 29.74 10.72 -13.97
N PRO A 125 28.83 11.73 -13.98
CA PRO A 125 28.67 12.59 -15.14
C PRO A 125 29.96 13.29 -15.51
N ALA A 126 30.15 13.59 -16.79
CA ALA A 126 31.20 14.51 -17.23
C ALA A 126 31.03 15.88 -16.53
N ALA A 127 32.13 16.64 -16.42
CA ALA A 127 32.10 17.98 -15.83
C ALA A 127 31.03 18.86 -16.51
N GLY A 128 30.13 19.44 -15.73
CA GLY A 128 29.02 20.26 -16.21
C GLY A 128 27.85 19.51 -16.84
N ALA A 129 27.89 18.18 -16.91
CA ALA A 129 26.81 17.35 -17.43
C ALA A 129 25.82 16.93 -16.33
N ALA A 130 24.59 16.62 -16.75
CA ALA A 130 23.57 16.00 -15.91
C ALA A 130 23.56 14.49 -16.14
N LEU A 131 23.45 13.72 -15.05
CA LEU A 131 23.18 12.28 -15.08
C LEU A 131 21.76 12.01 -14.58
N THR A 132 20.96 11.32 -15.39
CA THR A 132 19.62 10.87 -14.99
C THR A 132 19.70 9.54 -14.26
N VAL A 133 19.12 9.46 -13.05
CA VAL A 133 19.03 8.26 -12.23
C VAL A 133 17.63 8.18 -11.62
N ASN A 134 16.70 7.45 -12.22
CA ASN A 134 15.36 7.30 -11.67
C ASN A 134 15.34 6.31 -10.50
N ALA A 135 14.42 6.51 -9.56
CA ALA A 135 14.16 5.58 -8.46
C ALA A 135 12.73 5.04 -8.59
N THR A 136 12.58 3.77 -8.95
CA THR A 136 11.29 3.13 -9.20
C THR A 136 11.27 1.72 -8.58
N PRO A 137 10.10 1.07 -8.47
CA PRO A 137 10.05 -0.34 -8.08
C PRO A 137 10.93 -1.23 -8.99
N LEU A 138 11.01 -0.92 -10.28
CA LEU A 138 11.81 -1.69 -11.24
C LEU A 138 13.32 -1.50 -11.03
N THR A 139 13.80 -0.27 -10.79
CA THR A 139 15.23 -0.06 -10.46
C THR A 139 15.58 -0.74 -9.15
N THR A 140 14.68 -0.67 -8.17
CA THR A 140 14.84 -1.32 -6.86
C THR A 140 14.97 -2.83 -7.02
N ALA A 141 14.10 -3.44 -7.82
CA ALA A 141 14.12 -4.88 -8.07
C ALA A 141 15.38 -5.34 -8.82
N ILE A 142 15.87 -4.55 -9.79
CA ILE A 142 17.12 -4.84 -10.50
C ILE A 142 18.31 -4.75 -9.55
N VAL A 143 18.38 -3.73 -8.71
CA VAL A 143 19.46 -3.60 -7.70
C VAL A 143 19.40 -4.75 -6.71
N ALA A 144 18.21 -5.15 -6.26
CA ALA A 144 18.01 -6.27 -5.34
C ALA A 144 18.58 -7.60 -5.88
N GLN A 145 18.57 -7.82 -7.20
CA GLN A 145 19.18 -9.02 -7.81
C GLN A 145 20.71 -9.10 -7.65
N LEU A 146 21.36 -8.01 -7.23
CA LEU A 146 22.80 -8.01 -6.95
C LEU A 146 23.12 -8.49 -5.52
N ALA A 147 22.13 -8.59 -4.63
CA ALA A 147 22.30 -9.11 -3.28
C ALA A 147 21.76 -10.53 -3.13
N ALA A 148 22.46 -11.36 -2.36
CA ALA A 148 22.07 -12.77 -2.14
C ALA A 148 20.75 -12.93 -1.39
N ASP A 149 20.35 -11.94 -0.60
CA ASP A 149 19.08 -11.89 0.14
C ASP A 149 17.93 -11.28 -0.67
N GLY A 150 18.19 -10.82 -1.91
CA GLY A 150 17.20 -10.15 -2.73
C GLY A 150 16.75 -8.78 -2.19
N ASN A 151 17.58 -8.11 -1.37
CA ASN A 151 17.29 -6.81 -0.80
C ASN A 151 18.19 -5.72 -1.39
N ALA A 152 17.60 -4.72 -2.04
CA ALA A 152 18.34 -3.61 -2.63
C ALA A 152 19.10 -2.76 -1.59
N LEU A 153 18.57 -2.64 -0.36
CA LEU A 153 19.25 -1.90 0.70
C LEU A 153 20.52 -2.62 1.20
N SER A 154 20.61 -3.94 1.04
CA SER A 154 21.84 -4.69 1.33
C SER A 154 22.97 -4.31 0.36
N VAL A 155 22.64 -3.99 -0.89
CA VAL A 155 23.61 -3.43 -1.87
C VAL A 155 24.02 -2.01 -1.49
N VAL A 156 23.07 -1.17 -1.06
CA VAL A 156 23.40 0.19 -0.58
C VAL A 156 24.34 0.12 0.62
N ASN A 157 24.07 -0.77 1.57
CA ASN A 157 24.87 -0.94 2.78
C ASN A 157 26.26 -1.51 2.51
N SER A 158 26.44 -2.32 1.45
CA SER A 158 27.76 -2.83 1.06
C SER A 158 28.63 -1.76 0.40
N LYS A 159 28.04 -0.64 -0.05
CA LYS A 159 28.70 0.48 -0.75
C LYS A 159 29.46 0.08 -2.01
N THR A 160 29.18 -1.10 -2.54
CA THR A 160 29.88 -1.70 -3.68
C THR A 160 28.87 -2.26 -4.67
N VAL A 161 29.15 -2.11 -5.96
CA VAL A 161 28.29 -2.63 -7.03
C VAL A 161 29.16 -3.19 -8.15
N ASP A 162 28.81 -4.40 -8.61
CA ASP A 162 29.40 -4.99 -9.81
C ASP A 162 28.71 -4.40 -11.03
N ALA A 163 29.38 -3.48 -11.72
CA ALA A 163 28.83 -2.76 -12.85
C ALA A 163 28.50 -3.68 -14.04
N ALA A 164 29.28 -4.74 -14.25
CA ALA A 164 29.05 -5.70 -15.34
C ALA A 164 27.80 -6.54 -15.06
N LYS A 165 27.64 -7.01 -13.82
CA LYS A 165 26.42 -7.72 -13.40
C LYS A 165 25.19 -6.81 -13.47
N LEU A 166 25.29 -5.56 -13.01
CA LEU A 166 24.17 -4.62 -13.13
C LEU A 166 23.75 -4.41 -14.59
N GLN A 167 24.71 -4.22 -15.49
CA GLN A 167 24.44 -4.07 -16.92
C GLN A 167 23.77 -5.32 -17.49
N GLN A 168 24.27 -6.52 -17.15
CA GLN A 168 23.72 -7.78 -17.63
C GLN A 168 22.30 -8.05 -17.10
N VAL A 169 22.05 -7.83 -15.79
CA VAL A 169 20.70 -7.95 -15.21
C VAL A 169 19.76 -6.99 -15.93
N THR A 170 20.17 -5.73 -16.13
CA THR A 170 19.35 -4.73 -16.82
C THR A 170 18.99 -5.18 -18.24
N ALA A 171 19.96 -5.65 -19.02
CA ALA A 171 19.72 -6.15 -20.39
C ALA A 171 18.76 -7.35 -20.41
N ASN A 172 18.93 -8.28 -19.48
CA ASN A 172 18.07 -9.45 -19.35
C ASN A 172 16.64 -9.06 -18.96
N VAL A 173 16.47 -8.13 -18.01
CA VAL A 173 15.14 -7.61 -17.62
C VAL A 173 14.46 -6.86 -18.78
N LEU A 174 15.20 -6.08 -19.56
CA LEU A 174 14.65 -5.42 -20.76
C LEU A 174 14.18 -6.42 -21.81
N THR A 175 14.91 -7.52 -21.99
CA THR A 175 14.49 -8.63 -22.87
C THR A 175 13.20 -9.28 -22.35
N GLN A 176 13.14 -9.54 -21.05
CA GLN A 176 11.94 -10.05 -20.37
C GLN A 176 10.73 -9.11 -20.55
N LEU A 177 10.93 -7.79 -20.59
CA LEU A 177 9.88 -6.78 -20.79
C LEU A 177 9.52 -6.50 -22.26
N GLY A 178 10.21 -7.10 -23.23
CA GLY A 178 10.14 -6.69 -24.65
C GLY A 178 8.71 -6.57 -25.24
N ASN A 179 7.81 -7.51 -24.92
CA ASN A 179 6.43 -7.45 -25.39
C ASN A 179 5.64 -6.28 -24.77
N VAL A 180 5.89 -5.98 -23.50
CA VAL A 180 5.25 -4.86 -22.80
C VAL A 180 5.75 -3.55 -23.38
N LEU A 181 7.07 -3.39 -23.51
CA LEU A 181 7.70 -2.19 -24.08
C LEU A 181 7.17 -1.90 -25.50
N SER A 182 7.04 -2.94 -26.33
CA SER A 182 6.46 -2.80 -27.67
C SER A 182 4.98 -2.40 -27.64
N ALA A 183 4.18 -3.01 -26.77
CA ALA A 183 2.74 -2.75 -26.69
C ALA A 183 2.40 -1.33 -26.24
N ILE A 184 3.19 -0.75 -25.33
CA ILE A 184 2.99 0.63 -24.83
C ILE A 184 3.72 1.69 -25.67
N GLY A 185 4.51 1.29 -26.67
CA GLY A 185 5.31 2.21 -27.48
C GLY A 185 6.44 2.89 -26.70
N ALA A 186 7.13 2.14 -25.83
CA ALA A 186 8.29 2.65 -25.10
C ALA A 186 9.45 3.00 -26.08
N PRO A 187 10.35 3.95 -25.72
CA PRO A 187 11.51 4.28 -26.54
C PRO A 187 12.38 3.04 -26.83
N ALA A 188 12.95 2.95 -28.03
CA ALA A 188 13.75 1.79 -28.46
C ALA A 188 14.98 1.52 -27.57
N ASN A 189 15.49 2.54 -26.88
CA ASN A 189 16.60 2.49 -25.94
C ASN A 189 16.15 2.69 -24.48
N TYR A 190 14.92 2.28 -24.15
CA TYR A 190 14.40 2.36 -22.79
C TYR A 190 15.38 1.71 -21.81
N ASN A 191 15.75 2.47 -20.78
CA ASN A 191 16.54 2.03 -19.65
C ASN A 191 15.85 2.53 -18.37
N PRO A 192 15.46 1.65 -17.44
CA PRO A 192 14.73 2.04 -16.25
C PRO A 192 15.50 3.01 -15.36
N PHE A 193 16.83 3.00 -15.41
CA PHE A 193 17.68 3.91 -14.63
C PHE A 193 17.81 5.30 -15.27
N SER A 194 17.93 5.40 -16.59
CA SER A 194 18.38 6.64 -17.25
C SER A 194 17.41 7.27 -18.24
N THR A 195 16.39 6.54 -18.72
CA THR A 195 15.35 7.14 -19.57
C THR A 195 14.51 8.10 -18.74
N ALA A 196 14.37 9.35 -19.18
CA ALA A 196 13.64 10.36 -18.42
C ALA A 196 12.18 9.93 -18.17
N ILE A 197 11.76 9.97 -16.91
CA ILE A 197 10.38 9.67 -16.48
C ILE A 197 9.70 10.98 -16.14
N SER A 198 8.58 11.25 -16.83
CA SER A 198 7.62 12.26 -16.41
C SER A 198 6.48 11.49 -15.76
N ALA A 199 6.42 11.48 -14.43
CA ALA A 199 5.41 10.74 -13.71
C ALA A 199 4.01 11.35 -13.86
N ALA A 200 2.99 10.52 -13.80
CA ALA A 200 1.61 10.96 -13.80
C ALA A 200 1.30 11.83 -12.56
N THR A 201 0.59 12.92 -12.80
CA THR A 201 0.12 13.89 -11.79
C THR A 201 -1.31 14.30 -12.11
N VAL A 202 -1.95 15.09 -11.25
CA VAL A 202 -3.27 15.66 -11.52
C VAL A 202 -3.33 16.51 -12.80
N SER A 203 -2.18 16.95 -13.34
CA SER A 203 -2.09 17.81 -14.52
C SER A 203 -1.39 17.16 -15.72
N ASN A 204 -0.78 15.99 -15.56
CA ASN A 204 -0.07 15.27 -16.62
C ASN A 204 -0.36 13.76 -16.54
N THR A 205 -0.65 13.09 -17.66
CA THR A 205 -0.92 11.65 -17.73
C THR A 205 0.33 10.77 -17.61
N GLY A 206 1.51 11.38 -17.54
CA GLY A 206 2.79 10.69 -17.58
C GLY A 206 3.26 10.42 -19.02
N ASN A 207 4.55 10.10 -19.17
CA ASN A 207 5.12 9.67 -20.46
C ASN A 207 5.14 8.14 -20.61
N THR A 208 5.51 7.61 -21.77
CA THR A 208 5.52 6.14 -22.01
C THR A 208 6.49 5.38 -21.11
N ALA A 209 7.54 6.03 -20.59
CA ALA A 209 8.42 5.45 -19.58
C ALA A 209 7.72 5.26 -18.22
N ASP A 210 6.83 6.18 -17.84
CA ASP A 210 5.97 6.06 -16.65
C ASP A 210 4.90 4.98 -16.83
N GLN A 211 4.34 4.83 -18.04
CA GLN A 211 3.37 3.78 -18.34
C GLN A 211 3.93 2.35 -18.11
N VAL A 212 5.24 2.14 -18.19
CA VAL A 212 5.85 0.87 -17.76
C VAL A 212 5.53 0.58 -16.30
N LEU A 213 5.57 1.60 -15.43
CA LEU A 213 5.30 1.49 -14.00
C LEU A 213 3.81 1.30 -13.69
N ASP A 214 2.93 1.77 -14.58
CA ASP A 214 1.49 1.55 -14.48
C ASP A 214 1.10 0.12 -14.82
N VAL A 215 1.78 -0.47 -15.81
CA VAL A 215 1.46 -1.81 -16.34
C VAL A 215 2.19 -2.92 -15.60
N VAL A 216 3.48 -2.74 -15.31
CA VAL A 216 4.35 -3.77 -14.74
C VAL A 216 4.36 -3.67 -13.22
N LYS A 217 4.18 -4.81 -12.56
CA LYS A 217 4.29 -4.92 -11.10
C LYS A 217 5.48 -5.81 -10.75
N VAL A 218 6.25 -5.35 -9.77
CA VAL A 218 7.25 -6.18 -9.09
C VAL A 218 6.53 -6.92 -7.97
N VAL A 219 6.64 -8.25 -7.98
CA VAL A 219 5.99 -9.13 -7.01
C VAL A 219 7.00 -10.14 -6.47
N THR A 220 6.59 -10.92 -5.48
CA THR A 220 7.35 -12.09 -5.02
C THR A 220 6.64 -13.33 -5.52
N ASP A 221 7.33 -14.18 -6.28
CA ASP A 221 6.80 -15.46 -6.71
C ASP A 221 6.55 -16.34 -5.47
N PRO A 222 5.29 -16.70 -5.18
CA PRO A 222 4.95 -17.43 -3.96
C PRO A 222 5.47 -18.88 -3.96
N SER A 223 5.86 -19.42 -5.12
CA SER A 223 6.42 -20.77 -5.26
C SER A 223 7.91 -20.84 -4.97
N THR A 224 8.66 -19.77 -5.31
CA THR A 224 10.12 -19.73 -5.18
C THR A 224 10.63 -18.76 -4.11
N GLY A 225 9.79 -17.83 -3.66
CA GLY A 225 10.17 -16.71 -2.78
C GLY A 225 11.05 -15.66 -3.46
N LYS A 226 11.27 -15.75 -4.78
CA LYS A 226 12.12 -14.82 -5.54
C LYS A 226 11.32 -13.63 -6.07
N LEU A 227 12.01 -12.53 -6.35
CA LEU A 227 11.41 -11.40 -7.08
C LEU A 227 10.96 -11.85 -8.48
N ALA A 228 9.83 -11.31 -8.91
CA ALA A 228 9.18 -11.62 -10.17
C ALA A 228 8.50 -10.39 -10.75
N LEU A 229 8.16 -10.44 -12.04
CA LEU A 229 7.37 -9.45 -12.75
C LEU A 229 6.02 -10.04 -13.12
N SER A 230 4.99 -9.20 -13.08
CA SER A 230 3.67 -9.50 -13.66
C SER A 230 3.12 -8.25 -14.34
N THR A 231 2.06 -8.38 -15.13
CA THR A 231 1.28 -7.23 -15.58
C THR A 231 0.00 -7.09 -14.75
N ILE A 232 -0.63 -5.91 -14.77
CA ILE A 232 -1.88 -5.67 -14.05
C ILE A 232 -3.06 -6.50 -14.56
N ASP A 233 -3.03 -6.93 -15.82
CA ASP A 233 -4.07 -7.74 -16.48
C ASP A 233 -3.76 -9.26 -16.47
N ASN A 234 -2.50 -9.62 -16.23
CA ASN A 234 -2.06 -10.99 -16.00
C ASN A 234 -1.17 -11.07 -14.75
N PRO A 235 -1.77 -11.35 -13.56
CA PRO A 235 -1.05 -11.38 -12.30
C PRO A 235 -0.17 -12.62 -12.10
N THR A 236 -0.01 -13.49 -13.12
CA THR A 236 0.87 -14.66 -13.04
C THR A 236 2.33 -14.20 -12.91
N PRO A 237 3.04 -14.55 -11.82
CA PRO A 237 4.43 -14.13 -11.65
C PRO A 237 5.37 -14.79 -12.66
N VAL A 238 6.26 -14.01 -13.25
CA VAL A 238 7.40 -14.48 -14.05
C VAL A 238 8.68 -14.08 -13.31
N VAL A 239 9.45 -15.06 -12.83
CA VAL A 239 10.66 -14.81 -12.04
C VAL A 239 11.57 -13.79 -12.74
N LEU A 240 12.01 -12.79 -11.98
CA LEU A 240 12.80 -11.67 -12.48
C LEU A 240 14.14 -12.19 -12.98
N ALA A 241 14.57 -11.69 -14.13
CA ALA A 241 15.85 -12.06 -14.70
C ALA A 241 17.03 -11.68 -13.78
N THR A 242 18.12 -12.44 -13.89
CA THR A 242 19.37 -12.25 -13.13
C THR A 242 20.52 -12.02 -14.10
N ALA A 243 21.75 -11.82 -13.61
CA ALA A 243 22.92 -11.68 -14.49
C ALA A 243 23.14 -12.95 -15.33
N ASP A 244 22.89 -14.12 -14.75
CA ASP A 244 23.22 -15.42 -15.34
C ASP A 244 22.01 -16.12 -15.98
N ASN A 245 20.81 -15.54 -15.87
CA ASN A 245 19.57 -16.11 -16.41
C ASN A 245 18.65 -15.01 -16.95
N ALA A 246 18.30 -15.11 -18.24
CA ALA A 246 17.47 -14.14 -18.94
C ALA A 246 15.99 -14.09 -18.48
N GLY A 247 15.53 -15.06 -17.69
CA GLY A 247 14.13 -15.16 -17.26
C GLY A 247 13.17 -15.55 -18.39
N GLY A 248 11.89 -15.68 -18.05
CA GLY A 248 10.81 -15.86 -19.03
C GLY A 248 10.31 -14.50 -19.54
N GLN A 249 9.84 -14.43 -20.79
CA GLN A 249 9.28 -13.20 -21.33
C GLN A 249 7.90 -12.91 -20.73
N LEU A 250 7.64 -11.64 -20.41
CA LEU A 250 6.35 -11.18 -19.94
C LEU A 250 5.37 -11.02 -21.12
N ALA A 251 4.09 -11.34 -20.92
CA ALA A 251 3.07 -11.18 -21.95
C ALA A 251 2.79 -9.69 -22.23
N ALA A 252 2.37 -9.36 -23.45
CA ALA A 252 1.88 -8.02 -23.75
C ALA A 252 0.58 -7.73 -22.97
N PRO A 253 0.39 -6.49 -22.46
CA PRO A 253 -0.86 -6.10 -21.81
C PRO A 253 -2.04 -6.12 -22.79
N ALA A 254 -3.23 -6.40 -22.27
CA ALA A 254 -4.48 -6.36 -23.02
C ALA A 254 -4.80 -4.96 -23.57
N ALA A 255 -5.55 -4.92 -24.68
CA ALA A 255 -6.11 -3.69 -25.21
C ALA A 255 -6.98 -2.98 -24.14
N GLY A 256 -6.89 -1.65 -24.07
CA GLY A 256 -7.59 -0.83 -23.06
C GLY A 256 -6.78 -0.52 -21.79
N VAL A 257 -5.72 -1.29 -21.50
CA VAL A 257 -4.79 -0.97 -20.41
C VAL A 257 -4.11 0.40 -20.61
N ALA A 258 -3.78 0.74 -21.86
CA ALA A 258 -3.13 2.01 -22.20
C ALA A 258 -4.02 3.25 -21.99
N ASP A 259 -5.34 3.09 -21.86
CA ASP A 259 -6.27 4.20 -21.64
C ASP A 259 -6.40 4.57 -20.14
N LEU A 260 -6.02 3.65 -19.25
CA LEU A 260 -6.18 3.82 -17.79
C LEU A 260 -5.40 5.01 -17.21
N PRO A 261 -4.16 5.34 -17.64
CA PRO A 261 -3.44 6.50 -17.11
C PRO A 261 -4.23 7.81 -17.30
N ALA A 262 -4.83 8.00 -18.48
CA ALA A 262 -5.66 9.18 -18.75
C ALA A 262 -6.94 9.20 -17.90
N ALA A 263 -7.62 8.06 -17.78
CA ALA A 263 -8.80 7.94 -16.93
C ALA A 263 -8.48 8.21 -15.45
N ASN A 264 -7.39 7.65 -14.93
CA ASN A 264 -6.93 7.82 -13.56
C ASN A 264 -6.53 9.26 -13.26
N GLN A 265 -5.90 9.93 -14.23
CA GLN A 265 -5.60 11.36 -14.13
C GLN A 265 -6.87 12.21 -13.96
N GLN A 266 -7.91 11.95 -14.77
CA GLN A 266 -9.19 12.66 -14.65
C GLN A 266 -9.87 12.40 -13.30
N LEU A 267 -9.81 11.16 -12.79
CA LEU A 267 -10.31 10.82 -11.47
C LEU A 267 -9.56 11.59 -10.37
N ALA A 268 -8.23 11.64 -10.42
CA ALA A 268 -7.42 12.40 -9.46
C ALA A 268 -7.76 13.89 -9.47
N LYS A 269 -7.97 14.46 -10.68
CA LYS A 269 -8.39 15.85 -10.86
C LYS A 269 -9.78 16.11 -10.25
N ALA A 270 -10.74 15.21 -10.47
CA ALA A 270 -12.09 15.33 -9.93
C ALA A 270 -12.11 15.25 -8.39
N LEU A 271 -11.35 14.30 -7.82
CA LEU A 271 -11.19 14.19 -6.36
C LEU A 271 -10.53 15.44 -5.77
N THR A 272 -9.46 15.94 -6.40
CA THR A 272 -8.78 17.16 -5.96
C THR A 272 -9.73 18.37 -5.97
N ALA A 273 -10.55 18.51 -7.02
CA ALA A 273 -11.54 19.58 -7.11
C ALA A 273 -12.64 19.45 -6.03
N CYS A 274 -13.13 18.23 -5.79
CA CYS A 274 -14.11 17.97 -4.74
C CYS A 274 -13.58 18.32 -3.33
N PHE A 275 -12.35 17.91 -3.02
CA PHE A 275 -11.76 18.09 -1.70
C PHE A 275 -11.09 19.45 -1.49
N ALA A 276 -10.94 20.27 -2.53
CA ALA A 276 -10.66 21.70 -2.38
C ALA A 276 -11.79 22.46 -1.67
N LEU A 277 -13.02 21.93 -1.70
CA LEU A 277 -14.17 22.50 -1.01
C LEU A 277 -14.08 22.32 0.51
N THR A 278 -14.65 23.28 1.24
CA THR A 278 -14.92 23.10 2.68
C THR A 278 -16.00 22.04 2.90
N LYS A 279 -16.04 21.40 4.07
CA LYS A 279 -17.04 20.37 4.40
C LYS A 279 -18.49 20.81 4.10
N PRO A 280 -18.98 22.01 4.49
CA PRO A 280 -20.36 22.42 4.19
C PRO A 280 -20.66 22.66 2.70
N GLN A 281 -19.63 22.92 1.88
CA GLN A 281 -19.78 23.04 0.43
C GLN A 281 -19.73 21.67 -0.26
N ARG A 282 -18.99 20.73 0.31
CA ARG A 282 -18.81 19.37 -0.19
C ARG A 282 -20.01 18.48 0.12
N VAL A 283 -20.52 18.54 1.35
CA VAL A 283 -21.65 17.75 1.84
C VAL A 283 -22.85 18.68 2.01
N LEU A 284 -23.85 18.53 1.15
CA LEU A 284 -25.05 19.37 1.16
C LEU A 284 -26.19 18.75 1.97
N ASP A 285 -26.25 17.42 2.00
CA ASP A 285 -27.24 16.67 2.77
C ASP A 285 -26.70 15.27 3.13
N GLY A 286 -27.28 14.68 4.18
CA GLY A 286 -26.93 13.33 4.62
C GLY A 286 -28.01 12.67 5.47
N ALA A 287 -27.95 11.35 5.54
CA ALA A 287 -28.88 10.51 6.29
C ALA A 287 -28.13 9.50 7.15
N TYR A 288 -28.73 9.11 8.27
CA TYR A 288 -28.29 7.97 9.06
C TYR A 288 -29.19 6.77 8.72
N LEU A 289 -28.61 5.70 8.19
CA LEU A 289 -29.30 4.43 7.97
C LEU A 289 -28.89 3.41 9.03
N PRO A 290 -29.70 2.36 9.29
CA PRO A 290 -29.25 1.22 10.10
C PRO A 290 -27.92 0.65 9.58
N ALA A 291 -27.11 0.06 10.45
CA ALA A 291 -25.82 -0.54 10.08
C ALA A 291 -25.98 -1.63 9.00
N SER A 292 -27.09 -2.38 9.04
CA SER A 292 -27.47 -3.37 8.02
C SER A 292 -27.75 -2.79 6.63
N GLN A 293 -27.83 -1.46 6.53
CA GLN A 293 -28.01 -0.69 5.30
C GLN A 293 -26.82 0.25 5.03
N GLY A 294 -25.71 0.13 5.77
CA GLY A 294 -24.47 0.86 5.49
C GLY A 294 -24.21 2.11 6.36
N GLY A 295 -25.11 2.46 7.29
CA GLY A 295 -24.85 3.54 8.24
C GLY A 295 -24.96 4.95 7.65
N ASN A 296 -24.04 5.84 8.07
CA ASN A 296 -23.98 7.22 7.60
C ASN A 296 -23.88 7.30 6.07
N ASN A 297 -24.72 8.11 5.45
CA ASN A 297 -24.75 8.32 4.01
C ASN A 297 -24.75 9.81 3.67
N VAL A 298 -23.88 10.23 2.77
CA VAL A 298 -24.00 11.55 2.11
C VAL A 298 -24.91 11.39 0.90
N THR A 299 -26.11 11.97 0.97
CA THR A 299 -27.16 11.85 -0.05
C THR A 299 -27.08 12.94 -1.10
N SER A 300 -26.46 14.07 -0.79
CA SER A 300 -26.25 15.18 -1.73
C SER A 300 -24.89 15.83 -1.54
N MET A 301 -24.22 16.12 -2.66
CA MET A 301 -22.86 16.66 -2.69
C MET A 301 -22.78 17.93 -3.54
N GLY A 302 -21.79 18.78 -3.24
CA GLY A 302 -21.46 19.93 -4.08
C GLY A 302 -21.07 19.52 -5.50
N THR A 303 -21.27 20.40 -6.48
CA THR A 303 -21.10 20.09 -7.92
C THR A 303 -19.74 19.49 -8.27
N ALA A 304 -18.64 19.93 -7.65
CA ALA A 304 -17.31 19.39 -7.91
C ALA A 304 -17.11 17.94 -7.42
N CYS A 305 -17.99 17.45 -6.55
CA CYS A 305 -18.00 16.09 -6.01
C CYS A 305 -19.01 15.19 -6.71
N GLN A 306 -19.89 15.76 -7.53
CA GLN A 306 -20.83 15.02 -8.36
C GLN A 306 -20.07 14.37 -9.53
N ASN A 307 -20.63 13.29 -10.07
CA ASN A 307 -20.09 12.56 -11.22
C ASN A 307 -18.71 11.94 -11.03
N ILE A 308 -18.23 11.75 -9.80
CA ILE A 308 -17.04 10.93 -9.52
C ILE A 308 -17.43 9.44 -9.44
N GLY A 309 -18.45 9.15 -8.64
CA GLY A 309 -19.11 7.85 -8.59
C GLY A 309 -20.15 7.71 -9.70
N ALA A 310 -20.29 6.49 -10.20
CA ALA A 310 -21.40 6.11 -11.08
C ALA A 310 -22.74 6.25 -10.34
N SER A 311 -23.76 6.74 -11.04
CA SER A 311 -25.15 6.72 -10.58
C SER A 311 -26.08 6.53 -11.78
N SER A 312 -27.26 5.95 -11.54
CA SER A 312 -28.31 5.87 -12.55
C SER A 312 -28.81 7.25 -13.00
N SER A 313 -28.58 8.30 -12.19
CA SER A 313 -28.96 9.67 -12.51
C SER A 313 -27.90 10.47 -13.28
N ASN A 314 -26.73 9.89 -13.56
CA ASN A 314 -25.65 10.56 -14.30
C ASN A 314 -25.25 9.78 -15.57
N GLY A 315 -24.21 10.28 -16.27
CA GLY A 315 -23.75 9.70 -17.54
C GLY A 315 -23.33 8.23 -17.47
N ALA A 316 -23.07 7.68 -16.27
CA ALA A 316 -22.77 6.26 -16.11
C ALA A 316 -24.00 5.36 -16.33
N GLY A 317 -25.21 5.84 -15.98
CA GLY A 317 -26.45 5.06 -16.10
C GLY A 317 -26.50 3.79 -15.25
N ILE A 318 -25.60 3.63 -14.28
CA ILE A 318 -25.50 2.47 -13.38
C ILE A 318 -25.21 2.95 -11.96
N GLU A 319 -25.78 2.28 -10.96
CA GLU A 319 -25.54 2.62 -9.56
C GLU A 319 -24.17 2.14 -9.07
N PHE A 320 -23.49 2.99 -8.30
CA PHE A 320 -22.32 2.59 -7.54
C PHE A 320 -22.75 1.61 -6.44
N LEU A 321 -22.06 0.47 -6.38
CA LEU A 321 -22.20 -0.46 -5.27
C LEU A 321 -20.85 -1.10 -4.96
N HIS A 322 -20.35 -0.88 -3.74
CA HIS A 322 -19.14 -1.52 -3.26
C HIS A 322 -19.42 -2.18 -1.92
N ASN A 323 -19.42 -3.50 -1.86
CA ASN A 323 -19.62 -4.22 -0.60
C ASN A 323 -20.92 -3.83 0.13
N GLY A 324 -22.01 -3.61 -0.61
CA GLY A 324 -23.29 -3.16 -0.07
C GLY A 324 -23.37 -1.66 0.21
N TYR A 325 -22.26 -0.93 0.12
CA TYR A 325 -22.23 0.52 0.32
C TYR A 325 -22.51 1.28 -0.99
N ALA A 326 -23.41 2.25 -0.93
CA ALA A 326 -23.57 3.27 -1.95
C ALA A 326 -22.36 4.24 -1.94
N TYR A 327 -22.18 5.04 -3.00
CA TYR A 327 -21.01 5.92 -3.13
C TYR A 327 -20.85 6.89 -1.94
N GLY A 328 -21.94 7.53 -1.53
CA GLY A 328 -21.97 8.45 -0.40
C GLY A 328 -21.61 7.81 0.94
N GLN A 329 -21.90 6.52 1.12
CA GLN A 329 -21.53 5.74 2.30
C GLN A 329 -20.06 5.28 2.23
N PHE A 330 -19.62 4.78 1.07
CA PHE A 330 -18.25 4.32 0.86
C PHE A 330 -17.21 5.43 1.10
N MET A 331 -17.55 6.66 0.69
CA MET A 331 -16.71 7.84 0.82
C MET A 331 -16.98 8.66 2.09
N VAL A 332 -17.93 8.25 2.95
CA VAL A 332 -18.47 9.10 4.02
C VAL A 332 -17.39 9.67 4.93
N ASP A 333 -16.45 8.84 5.40
CA ASP A 333 -15.39 9.25 6.32
C ASP A 333 -14.49 10.34 5.74
N LEU A 334 -14.30 10.35 4.41
CA LEU A 334 -13.55 11.39 3.73
C LEU A 334 -14.41 12.64 3.56
N LEU A 335 -15.64 12.47 3.07
CA LEU A 335 -16.55 13.57 2.76
C LEU A 335 -16.86 14.43 3.99
N ILE A 336 -17.08 13.82 5.16
CA ILE A 336 -17.46 14.54 6.37
C ILE A 336 -16.27 15.03 7.22
N SER A 337 -15.04 14.65 6.87
CA SER A 337 -13.86 15.04 7.64
C SER A 337 -13.40 16.45 7.29
N ASP A 338 -13.18 17.28 8.32
CA ASP A 338 -12.64 18.62 8.15
C ASP A 338 -11.16 18.60 7.74
N THR A 339 -10.40 17.56 8.12
CA THR A 339 -9.00 17.41 7.70
C THR A 339 -8.86 17.12 6.21
N MET A 340 -9.96 16.79 5.53
CA MET A 340 -9.92 16.51 4.09
C MET A 340 -10.10 17.76 3.22
N THR A 341 -10.38 18.94 3.79
CA THR A 341 -10.41 20.18 3.01
C THR A 341 -9.01 20.61 2.62
N GLY A 342 -8.73 20.67 1.32
CA GLY A 342 -7.39 20.87 0.77
C GLY A 342 -6.56 19.59 0.65
N ALA A 343 -7.18 18.41 0.82
CA ALA A 343 -6.49 17.14 0.64
C ALA A 343 -5.95 16.99 -0.80
N GLN A 344 -4.78 16.36 -0.90
CA GLN A 344 -4.09 16.10 -2.15
C GLN A 344 -4.26 14.64 -2.55
N PHE A 345 -4.68 14.38 -3.79
CA PHE A 345 -4.87 13.03 -4.32
C PHE A 345 -3.78 12.71 -5.34
N SER A 346 -3.19 11.51 -5.24
CA SER A 346 -2.32 11.01 -6.30
C SER A 346 -3.14 10.52 -7.49
N VAL A 347 -2.50 10.36 -8.64
CA VAL A 347 -3.06 9.52 -9.70
C VAL A 347 -3.23 8.10 -9.13
N PRO A 348 -4.43 7.49 -9.23
CA PRO A 348 -4.68 6.16 -8.68
C PRO A 348 -3.76 5.10 -9.29
N GLU A 349 -3.26 4.22 -8.44
CA GLU A 349 -2.55 3.03 -8.88
C GLU A 349 -3.54 1.98 -9.36
N VAL A 350 -3.31 1.42 -10.55
CA VAL A 350 -4.06 0.23 -11.01
C VAL A 350 -3.46 -1.01 -10.35
N MET A 351 -4.26 -1.70 -9.54
CA MET A 351 -3.85 -2.91 -8.85
C MET A 351 -4.10 -4.17 -9.68
N LEU A 352 -5.22 -4.17 -10.41
CA LEU A 352 -5.69 -5.28 -11.23
C LEU A 352 -6.55 -4.72 -12.37
N PHE A 353 -6.41 -5.29 -13.56
CA PHE A 353 -7.30 -5.09 -14.69
C PHE A 353 -7.97 -6.41 -15.07
N THR A 354 -9.25 -6.38 -15.37
CA THR A 354 -10.02 -7.53 -15.85
C THR A 354 -10.77 -7.14 -17.10
N LYS A 355 -10.42 -7.78 -18.23
CA LYS A 355 -11.12 -7.58 -19.49
C LYS A 355 -12.61 -7.95 -19.39
N ALA A 356 -13.45 -7.31 -20.19
CA ALA A 356 -14.89 -7.55 -20.29
C ALA A 356 -15.25 -9.03 -20.35
N ALA A 357 -14.57 -9.79 -21.23
CA ALA A 357 -14.78 -11.22 -21.43
C ALA A 357 -14.53 -12.09 -20.17
N ASN A 358 -13.84 -11.56 -19.16
CA ASN A 358 -13.49 -12.24 -17.91
C ASN A 358 -14.16 -11.61 -16.68
N SER A 359 -14.95 -10.55 -16.87
CA SER A 359 -15.64 -9.79 -15.82
C SER A 359 -17.07 -10.31 -15.61
N ALA A 360 -17.62 -10.13 -14.41
CA ALA A 360 -19.02 -10.47 -14.15
C ALA A 360 -19.97 -9.42 -14.75
N SER A 361 -19.53 -8.16 -14.90
CA SER A 361 -20.34 -7.08 -15.46
C SER A 361 -20.37 -7.05 -17.00
N GLY A 362 -19.52 -7.84 -17.66
CA GLY A 362 -19.32 -7.79 -19.11
C GLY A 362 -18.61 -6.51 -19.58
N ARG A 363 -17.93 -5.79 -18.68
CA ARG A 363 -17.18 -4.55 -18.97
C ARG A 363 -15.72 -4.70 -18.56
N ASP A 364 -14.85 -3.92 -19.18
CA ASP A 364 -13.49 -3.80 -18.66
C ASP A 364 -13.56 -3.19 -17.26
N GLU A 365 -12.89 -3.83 -16.32
CA GLU A 365 -12.87 -3.46 -14.90
C GLU A 365 -11.44 -3.24 -14.44
N ALA A 366 -11.25 -2.25 -13.57
CA ALA A 366 -9.99 -1.98 -12.92
C ALA A 366 -10.20 -1.87 -11.41
N VAL A 367 -9.28 -2.41 -10.62
CA VAL A 367 -9.21 -2.15 -9.17
C VAL A 367 -8.19 -1.04 -8.97
N LEU A 368 -8.63 0.08 -8.43
CA LEU A 368 -7.85 1.29 -8.24
C LEU A 368 -7.51 1.47 -6.77
N ASN A 369 -6.27 1.83 -6.48
CA ASN A 369 -5.81 2.28 -5.17
C ASN A 369 -5.63 3.81 -5.21
N ILE A 370 -6.62 4.53 -4.68
CA ILE A 370 -6.62 5.99 -4.65
C ILE A 370 -5.92 6.43 -3.37
N LYS A 371 -4.68 6.92 -3.49
CA LYS A 371 -3.90 7.42 -2.36
C LYS A 371 -4.12 8.94 -2.22
N TYR A 372 -4.09 9.42 -0.98
CA TYR A 372 -4.25 10.84 -0.66
C TYR A 372 -3.42 11.25 0.55
N LEU A 373 -3.11 12.53 0.63
CA LEU A 373 -2.66 13.22 1.84
C LEU A 373 -3.80 14.14 2.30
N ASP A 374 -4.19 14.05 3.57
CA ASP A 374 -5.12 15.04 4.13
C ASP A 374 -4.41 16.39 4.33
N ALA A 375 -5.13 17.43 4.76
CA ALA A 375 -4.60 18.78 4.96
C ALA A 375 -3.47 18.86 6.01
N ASN A 376 -3.37 17.86 6.88
CA ASN A 376 -2.32 17.74 7.89
C ASN A 376 -1.12 16.91 7.39
N GLY A 377 -1.11 16.52 6.10
CA GLY A 377 -0.07 15.67 5.52
C GLY A 377 -0.21 14.18 5.86
N ASN A 378 -1.36 13.74 6.38
CA ASN A 378 -1.54 12.35 6.79
C ASN A 378 -1.90 11.46 5.58
N PRO A 379 -1.11 10.43 5.24
CA PRO A 379 -1.40 9.48 4.13
C PRO A 379 -2.56 8.52 4.30
N GLY A 380 -3.51 8.47 3.37
CA GLY A 380 -4.54 7.44 3.36
C GLY A 380 -4.79 6.88 1.97
N ASN A 381 -5.64 5.85 1.90
CA ASN A 381 -6.07 5.30 0.63
C ASN A 381 -7.51 4.78 0.66
N LYS A 382 -8.10 4.65 -0.53
CA LYS A 382 -9.33 3.91 -0.79
C LYS A 382 -9.10 2.97 -1.97
N ILE A 383 -9.38 1.68 -1.78
CA ILE A 383 -9.34 0.69 -2.86
C ILE A 383 -10.76 0.49 -3.36
N VAL A 384 -10.98 0.74 -4.65
CA VAL A 384 -12.32 0.75 -5.26
C VAL A 384 -12.24 0.21 -6.68
N SER A 385 -13.33 -0.39 -7.16
CA SER A 385 -13.43 -0.84 -8.55
C SER A 385 -13.99 0.26 -9.44
N ALA A 386 -13.43 0.35 -10.64
CA ALA A 386 -13.90 1.16 -11.74
C ALA A 386 -14.26 0.28 -12.93
N SER A 387 -15.15 0.76 -13.80
CA SER A 387 -15.50 0.06 -15.04
C SER A 387 -15.54 1.02 -16.21
N ASN A 388 -15.15 0.54 -17.39
CA ASN A 388 -15.37 1.23 -18.65
C ASN A 388 -16.86 1.11 -19.02
N VAL A 389 -17.58 2.23 -19.01
CA VAL A 389 -18.98 2.34 -19.42
C VAL A 389 -18.98 3.02 -20.80
N PRO A 390 -19.16 2.28 -21.90
CA PRO A 390 -19.11 2.85 -23.25
C PRO A 390 -20.09 4.02 -23.43
N ASN A 391 -19.66 5.04 -24.19
CA ASN A 391 -20.48 6.22 -24.53
C ASN A 391 -20.96 7.07 -23.34
N SER A 392 -20.34 6.93 -22.16
CA SER A 392 -20.71 7.67 -20.94
C SER A 392 -19.92 8.96 -20.71
N ALA A 393 -18.88 9.22 -21.50
CA ALA A 393 -18.08 10.43 -21.39
C ALA A 393 -18.92 11.67 -21.68
N SER A 394 -18.73 12.73 -20.89
CA SER A 394 -19.47 13.99 -20.98
C SER A 394 -18.57 15.17 -20.59
N ALA A 395 -19.06 16.40 -20.78
CA ALA A 395 -18.34 17.59 -20.31
C ALA A 395 -18.13 17.60 -18.78
N ALA A 396 -19.04 16.98 -18.02
CA ALA A 396 -18.94 16.86 -16.57
C ALA A 396 -18.04 15.69 -16.12
N HIS A 397 -17.76 14.73 -17.01
CA HIS A 397 -16.89 13.58 -16.75
C HIS A 397 -16.23 13.12 -18.06
N ALA A 398 -15.00 13.57 -18.31
CA ALA A 398 -14.33 13.45 -19.61
C ALA A 398 -13.80 12.04 -19.96
N SER A 399 -14.12 11.03 -19.18
CA SER A 399 -13.69 9.64 -19.35
C SER A 399 -14.90 8.70 -19.47
N THR A 400 -14.73 7.55 -20.10
CA THR A 400 -15.74 6.46 -20.05
C THR A 400 -15.55 5.56 -18.82
N TRP A 401 -14.45 5.71 -18.08
CA TRP A 401 -14.17 4.95 -16.87
C TRP A 401 -14.78 5.61 -15.64
N TRP A 402 -15.71 4.94 -14.98
CA TRP A 402 -16.38 5.42 -13.78
C TRP A 402 -15.99 4.61 -12.56
N LEU A 403 -15.98 5.24 -11.38
CA LEU A 403 -16.01 4.47 -10.13
C LEU A 403 -17.38 3.82 -10.01
N THR A 404 -17.44 2.50 -10.10
CA THR A 404 -18.69 1.72 -10.08
C THR A 404 -18.82 0.87 -8.82
N GLY A 405 -17.73 0.67 -8.10
CA GLY A 405 -17.67 -0.31 -7.03
C GLY A 405 -17.65 -1.74 -7.60
N ASN A 406 -17.59 -2.73 -6.70
CA ASN A 406 -17.42 -4.12 -7.11
C ASN A 406 -18.75 -4.84 -7.41
N GLY A 407 -19.89 -4.14 -7.32
CA GLY A 407 -21.22 -4.66 -7.56
C GLY A 407 -21.72 -5.66 -6.50
N GLN A 408 -20.98 -5.82 -5.39
CA GLN A 408 -21.30 -6.85 -4.40
C GLN A 408 -22.24 -6.32 -3.33
N PRO A 409 -23.26 -7.08 -2.92
CA PRO A 409 -24.34 -6.57 -2.06
C PRO A 409 -24.01 -6.60 -0.56
N VAL A 410 -22.95 -7.29 -0.14
CA VAL A 410 -22.64 -7.51 1.29
C VAL A 410 -21.21 -7.09 1.58
N ASP A 411 -20.99 -6.54 2.77
CA ASP A 411 -19.66 -6.18 3.26
C ASP A 411 -18.79 -7.41 3.54
N VAL A 412 -18.10 -7.83 2.49
CA VAL A 412 -17.13 -8.92 2.51
C VAL A 412 -15.79 -8.42 1.99
N SER A 413 -14.70 -8.76 2.66
CA SER A 413 -13.34 -8.53 2.15
C SER A 413 -12.46 -9.76 2.28
N VAL A 414 -11.47 -9.86 1.39
CA VAL A 414 -10.45 -10.90 1.38
C VAL A 414 -9.07 -10.23 1.40
N ARG A 415 -8.16 -10.72 2.25
CA ARG A 415 -6.82 -10.15 2.43
C ARG A 415 -5.80 -11.23 2.71
N THR A 416 -4.57 -11.11 2.17
CA THR A 416 -3.44 -11.90 2.68
C THR A 416 -2.98 -11.34 4.01
N LEU A 417 -2.39 -12.21 4.83
CA LEU A 417 -1.90 -11.81 6.14
C LEU A 417 -0.58 -12.44 6.50
N VAL A 418 0.26 -11.63 7.13
CA VAL A 418 1.50 -12.01 7.78
C VAL A 418 1.52 -11.46 9.20
N ARG A 419 1.95 -12.27 10.15
CA ARG A 419 2.06 -11.89 11.54
C ARG A 419 3.38 -12.35 12.14
N ARG A 420 4.04 -11.44 12.85
CA ARG A 420 5.07 -11.77 13.83
C ARG A 420 4.38 -12.01 15.17
N VAL A 421 4.63 -13.15 15.79
CA VAL A 421 4.23 -13.46 17.17
C VAL A 421 5.49 -13.59 17.98
N GLU A 422 5.58 -12.85 19.08
CA GLU A 422 6.76 -12.85 19.94
C GLU A 422 6.35 -13.14 21.39
N GLN A 423 6.91 -14.22 21.93
CA GLN A 423 6.76 -14.58 23.33
C GLN A 423 7.81 -13.83 24.15
N MET A 424 7.35 -13.02 25.09
CA MET A 424 8.16 -12.20 25.97
C MET A 424 8.52 -12.90 27.29
N ASN A 425 7.86 -14.00 27.64
CA ASN A 425 8.26 -14.81 28.80
C ASN A 425 9.46 -15.72 28.43
N PRO A 426 10.67 -15.46 28.94
CA PRO A 426 11.87 -16.24 28.61
C PRO A 426 11.86 -17.64 29.23
N SER A 427 11.05 -17.87 30.27
CA SER A 427 10.92 -19.16 30.96
C SER A 427 9.84 -20.04 30.35
N PHE A 428 9.20 -19.57 29.28
CA PHE A 428 8.11 -20.29 28.66
C PHE A 428 8.62 -21.51 27.88
N SER A 429 8.40 -22.71 28.43
CA SER A 429 9.00 -23.95 27.92
C SER A 429 7.99 -25.01 27.47
N ASN A 430 6.73 -24.67 27.23
CA ASN A 430 5.73 -25.67 26.82
C ASN A 430 5.87 -26.02 25.32
N PRO A 431 6.40 -27.21 24.97
CA PRO A 431 6.69 -27.58 23.59
C PRO A 431 5.42 -27.75 22.74
N ASN A 432 4.26 -27.94 23.36
CA ASN A 432 2.97 -28.19 22.70
C ASN A 432 2.06 -26.95 22.62
N SER A 433 2.54 -25.80 23.09
CA SER A 433 1.75 -24.57 23.05
C SER A 433 2.03 -23.75 21.79
N ASN A 434 1.07 -22.92 21.39
CA ASN A 434 1.21 -21.94 20.30
C ASN A 434 1.94 -20.66 20.75
N ASN A 435 2.49 -20.68 21.96
CA ASN A 435 2.93 -19.51 22.71
C ASN A 435 4.45 -19.36 22.65
N TYR A 436 5.04 -19.60 21.49
CA TYR A 436 6.47 -19.39 21.21
C TYR A 436 6.62 -18.29 20.17
N SER A 437 7.81 -17.71 20.05
CA SER A 437 8.06 -16.70 19.02
C SER A 437 8.09 -17.35 17.63
N HIS A 438 7.24 -16.90 16.70
CA HIS A 438 7.21 -17.36 15.31
C HIS A 438 6.66 -16.31 14.35
N PHE A 439 6.90 -16.53 13.06
CA PHE A 439 6.10 -15.90 12.01
C PHE A 439 4.99 -16.84 11.58
N GLN A 440 3.87 -16.27 11.16
CA GLN A 440 2.76 -17.01 10.58
C GLN A 440 2.13 -16.23 9.43
N SER A 441 1.57 -16.97 8.48
CA SER A 441 0.94 -16.42 7.28
C SER A 441 -0.40 -17.10 7.02
N GLY A 442 -1.31 -16.41 6.34
CA GLY A 442 -2.64 -16.92 6.04
C GLY A 442 -3.48 -15.98 5.20
N ILE A 443 -4.79 -16.18 5.28
CA ILE A 443 -5.80 -15.38 4.57
C ILE A 443 -6.91 -14.99 5.53
N GLN A 444 -7.42 -13.77 5.43
CA GLN A 444 -8.56 -13.29 6.21
C GLN A 444 -9.76 -13.14 5.28
N PHE A 445 -10.90 -13.62 5.77
CA PHE A 445 -12.19 -13.30 5.19
C PHE A 445 -13.00 -12.56 6.24
N SER A 446 -13.19 -11.27 6.04
CA SER A 446 -14.01 -10.45 6.91
C SER A 446 -15.40 -10.38 6.29
N VAL A 447 -16.33 -11.17 6.83
CA VAL A 447 -17.75 -11.14 6.46
C VAL A 447 -18.51 -10.41 7.56
N ASN A 448 -19.06 -9.25 7.25
CA ASN A 448 -19.75 -8.41 8.23
C ASN A 448 -21.21 -8.86 8.39
N ALA A 449 -21.50 -9.55 9.48
CA ALA A 449 -22.83 -10.06 9.81
C ALA A 449 -23.81 -8.99 10.29
N LYS A 450 -23.35 -7.76 10.52
CA LYS A 450 -24.18 -6.62 10.97
C LYS A 450 -24.08 -5.38 10.05
N GLY A 451 -23.28 -5.48 8.98
CA GLY A 451 -23.04 -4.41 8.00
C GLY A 451 -24.02 -4.42 6.83
N PRO A 452 -23.83 -3.56 5.82
CA PRO A 452 -24.72 -3.49 4.67
C PRO A 452 -24.90 -4.85 3.99
N GLY A 453 -26.15 -5.13 3.63
CA GLY A 453 -26.56 -6.40 3.02
C GLY A 453 -26.69 -7.56 4.01
N SER A 454 -26.45 -7.36 5.31
CA SER A 454 -26.63 -8.41 6.33
C SER A 454 -28.10 -8.79 6.60
N VAL A 455 -29.06 -8.03 6.08
CA VAL A 455 -30.50 -8.32 6.19
C VAL A 455 -31.08 -8.44 4.78
N ASN A 456 -31.85 -9.50 4.54
CA ASN A 456 -32.59 -9.70 3.30
C ASN A 456 -34.05 -10.04 3.62
N GLY A 457 -34.95 -9.08 3.39
CA GLY A 457 -36.33 -9.17 3.87
C GLY A 457 -36.36 -9.25 5.40
N ASN A 458 -36.90 -10.34 5.93
CA ASN A 458 -36.96 -10.59 7.38
C ASN A 458 -35.80 -11.48 7.88
N ASP A 459 -34.96 -12.02 6.99
CA ASP A 459 -33.87 -12.92 7.37
C ASP A 459 -32.56 -12.16 7.55
N THR A 460 -31.75 -12.60 8.51
CA THR A 460 -30.40 -12.09 8.76
C THR A 460 -29.35 -13.03 8.18
N LEU A 461 -28.18 -12.49 7.86
CA LEU A 461 -27.03 -13.26 7.39
C LEU A 461 -26.49 -14.13 8.54
N THR A 462 -26.61 -15.45 8.42
CA THR A 462 -26.27 -16.40 9.51
C THR A 462 -25.01 -17.21 9.26
N ARG A 463 -24.69 -17.49 7.98
CA ARG A 463 -23.51 -18.26 7.58
C ARG A 463 -22.90 -17.71 6.29
N ALA A 464 -21.61 -17.97 6.11
CA ALA A 464 -20.94 -17.85 4.82
C ALA A 464 -20.11 -19.09 4.54
N ARG A 465 -20.01 -19.51 3.28
CA ARG A 465 -19.11 -20.57 2.83
C ARG A 465 -18.18 -20.03 1.76
N ILE A 466 -16.89 -20.31 1.92
CA ILE A 466 -15.83 -19.71 1.11
C ILE A 466 -14.99 -20.81 0.50
N LYS A 467 -14.91 -20.83 -0.83
CA LYS A 467 -14.16 -21.81 -1.62
C LYS A 467 -13.13 -21.10 -2.47
N GLY A 468 -11.98 -21.73 -2.71
CA GLY A 468 -10.98 -21.18 -3.60
C GLY A 468 -9.60 -21.80 -3.42
N PRO A 469 -8.61 -21.31 -4.18
CA PRO A 469 -7.23 -21.78 -4.10
C PRO A 469 -6.66 -21.71 -2.67
N GLY A 470 -6.00 -22.79 -2.24
CA GLY A 470 -5.43 -22.90 -0.90
C GLY A 470 -6.43 -23.14 0.23
N LEU A 471 -7.73 -23.35 -0.06
CA LEU A 471 -8.74 -23.71 0.93
C LEU A 471 -9.15 -25.19 0.80
N PRO A 472 -9.79 -25.78 1.83
CA PRO A 472 -10.46 -27.08 1.69
C PRO A 472 -11.42 -27.08 0.49
N VAL A 473 -11.49 -28.18 -0.26
CA VAL A 473 -12.30 -28.29 -1.49
C VAL A 473 -13.78 -27.99 -1.22
N ALA A 474 -14.31 -28.46 -0.08
CA ALA A 474 -15.68 -28.19 0.33
C ALA A 474 -15.91 -26.74 0.81
N GLY A 475 -14.83 -26.02 1.12
CA GLY A 475 -14.83 -24.64 1.59
C GLY A 475 -14.73 -24.49 3.11
N LEU A 476 -14.35 -23.29 3.54
CA LEU A 476 -14.43 -22.84 4.92
C LEU A 476 -15.83 -22.31 5.21
N VAL A 477 -16.38 -22.62 6.38
CA VAL A 477 -17.67 -22.08 6.84
C VAL A 477 -17.45 -21.09 7.96
N TYR A 478 -18.10 -19.95 7.86
CA TYR A 478 -18.12 -18.86 8.83
C TYR A 478 -19.52 -18.68 9.41
N THR A 479 -19.62 -18.29 10.68
CA THR A 479 -20.89 -18.06 11.39
C THR A 479 -21.00 -16.66 11.95
N ALA A 480 -22.22 -16.11 11.93
CA ALA A 480 -22.55 -14.82 12.53
C ALA A 480 -22.33 -14.81 14.05
N PRO A 481 -21.90 -13.68 14.62
CA PRO A 481 -21.77 -13.55 16.06
C PRO A 481 -23.12 -13.68 16.79
N VAL A 482 -23.10 -14.15 18.04
CA VAL A 482 -24.27 -14.26 18.94
C VAL A 482 -24.36 -13.06 19.88
N ASP A 483 -25.50 -12.90 20.56
CA ASP A 483 -25.73 -11.76 21.46
C ASP A 483 -24.74 -11.67 22.62
N ALA A 484 -24.17 -12.79 23.06
CA ALA A 484 -23.12 -12.80 24.08
C ALA A 484 -21.80 -12.15 23.61
N GLU A 485 -21.57 -12.03 22.31
CA GLU A 485 -20.37 -11.45 21.69
C GLU A 485 -20.58 -9.95 21.42
N VAL A 486 -20.79 -9.19 22.49
CA VAL A 486 -21.07 -7.76 22.43
C VAL A 486 -19.97 -7.01 21.67
N GLY A 487 -20.36 -6.24 20.65
CA GLY A 487 -19.43 -5.43 19.84
C GLY A 487 -18.79 -6.16 18.65
N GLN A 488 -18.97 -7.49 18.53
CA GLN A 488 -18.50 -8.22 17.36
C GLN A 488 -19.48 -8.09 16.19
N ASN A 489 -18.92 -7.74 15.02
CA ASN A 489 -19.68 -7.57 13.77
C ASN A 489 -19.28 -8.59 12.69
N TYR A 490 -18.08 -9.16 12.78
CA TYR A 490 -17.54 -10.06 11.77
C TYR A 490 -17.73 -11.52 12.16
N MET A 491 -17.95 -12.36 11.15
CA MET A 491 -18.12 -13.80 11.31
C MET A 491 -16.82 -14.52 11.65
N ASP A 492 -16.95 -15.66 12.34
CA ASP A 492 -15.83 -16.54 12.72
C ASP A 492 -15.83 -17.85 11.97
N VAL A 493 -14.63 -18.37 11.68
CA VAL A 493 -14.46 -19.72 11.13
C VAL A 493 -15.01 -20.78 12.10
N THR A 494 -15.87 -21.63 11.56
CA THR A 494 -16.65 -22.64 12.29
C THR A 494 -16.19 -24.05 11.91
N ASN A 495 -16.08 -24.34 10.61
CA ASN A 495 -15.63 -25.65 10.14
C ASN A 495 -14.93 -25.59 8.77
N GLN A 496 -14.32 -26.71 8.41
CA GLN A 496 -13.59 -26.92 7.14
C GLN A 496 -14.26 -27.97 6.24
N THR A 497 -15.43 -28.50 6.65
CA THR A 497 -16.16 -29.55 5.92
C THR A 497 -17.10 -28.99 4.86
N GLY A 498 -17.31 -27.66 4.86
CA GLY A 498 -18.26 -27.00 3.98
C GLY A 498 -19.72 -27.17 4.42
N ASP A 499 -19.95 -27.74 5.60
CA ASP A 499 -21.30 -27.95 6.14
C ASP A 499 -21.84 -26.66 6.76
N VAL A 500 -22.94 -26.16 6.21
CA VAL A 500 -23.62 -24.95 6.67
C VAL A 500 -24.82 -25.24 7.58
N THR A 501 -25.11 -26.52 7.83
CA THR A 501 -26.28 -26.98 8.59
C THR A 501 -25.96 -27.22 10.08
N SER A 502 -24.71 -27.58 10.40
CA SER A 502 -24.29 -27.85 11.76
C SER A 502 -23.68 -26.61 12.44
N ASP A 503 -24.05 -26.40 13.70
CA ASP A 503 -23.32 -25.50 14.59
C ASP A 503 -22.26 -26.31 15.35
N THR A 504 -21.12 -26.50 14.70
CA THR A 504 -20.00 -27.28 15.25
C THR A 504 -19.13 -26.49 16.23
N GLY A 505 -19.50 -25.23 16.53
CA GLY A 505 -18.74 -24.33 17.36
C GLY A 505 -17.90 -23.32 16.57
N ARG A 506 -17.18 -22.44 17.28
CA ARG A 506 -16.52 -21.24 16.71
C ARG A 506 -15.08 -21.19 17.14
N CYS A 507 -14.17 -20.82 16.25
CA CYS A 507 -12.74 -20.79 16.55
C CYS A 507 -12.17 -22.13 17.11
N GLY A 508 -12.87 -23.25 16.91
CA GLY A 508 -12.48 -24.56 17.46
C GLY A 508 -12.95 -24.81 18.90
N LEU A 509 -13.71 -23.88 19.50
CA LEU A 509 -14.42 -24.10 20.75
C LEU A 509 -15.86 -24.58 20.47
N PRO A 510 -16.46 -25.39 21.37
CA PRO A 510 -17.83 -25.88 21.20
C PRO A 510 -18.85 -24.73 21.23
N ALA A 511 -19.98 -24.92 20.54
CA ALA A 511 -21.04 -23.91 20.41
C ALA A 511 -21.59 -23.36 21.75
N ASN A 512 -21.45 -24.12 22.84
CA ASN A 512 -21.96 -23.77 24.17
C ASN A 512 -20.88 -23.31 25.16
N ALA A 513 -19.74 -22.80 24.69
CA ALA A 513 -18.69 -22.34 25.60
C ALA A 513 -19.17 -21.16 26.49
N PRO A 514 -18.92 -21.17 27.81
CA PRO A 514 -19.53 -20.24 28.76
C PRO A 514 -19.03 -18.78 28.69
N ASN A 515 -17.94 -18.49 27.97
CA ASN A 515 -17.44 -17.13 27.68
C ASN A 515 -16.81 -17.11 26.28
N PRO A 516 -17.62 -17.02 25.21
CA PRO A 516 -17.13 -17.03 23.84
C PRO A 516 -16.58 -15.64 23.49
N THR A 517 -15.27 -15.45 23.57
CA THR A 517 -14.61 -14.30 22.95
C THR A 517 -13.90 -14.77 21.68
N TYR A 518 -14.67 -14.82 20.61
CA TYR A 518 -14.21 -15.26 19.31
C TYR A 518 -13.92 -14.07 18.42
N ASN A 519 -12.73 -14.03 17.85
CA ASN A 519 -12.40 -13.10 16.77
C ASN A 519 -11.34 -13.78 15.91
N CYS A 520 -11.77 -14.83 15.20
CA CYS A 520 -10.97 -15.64 14.31
C CYS A 520 -11.44 -15.52 12.86
N PRO A 521 -11.47 -14.31 12.27
CA PRO A 521 -11.72 -14.14 10.83
C PRO A 521 -10.53 -14.63 9.98
N ASN A 522 -9.43 -15.02 10.63
CA ASN A 522 -8.19 -15.45 9.99
C ASN A 522 -8.14 -16.96 9.85
N TYR A 523 -7.77 -17.42 8.66
CA TYR A 523 -7.39 -18.79 8.39
C TYR A 523 -5.88 -18.87 8.13
N TRP A 524 -5.16 -19.49 9.05
CA TRP A 524 -3.70 -19.59 9.02
C TRP A 524 -3.27 -20.82 8.24
N VAL A 525 -2.24 -20.67 7.40
CA VAL A 525 -1.80 -21.74 6.50
C VAL A 525 -0.38 -22.21 6.77
N GLY A 526 0.45 -21.39 7.41
CA GLY A 526 1.82 -21.77 7.74
C GLY A 526 2.41 -20.93 8.86
N ARG A 527 3.37 -21.52 9.58
CA ARG A 527 4.16 -20.88 10.63
C ARG A 527 5.58 -21.41 10.70
N THR A 528 6.50 -20.59 11.20
CA THR A 528 7.91 -20.96 11.36
C THR A 528 8.18 -21.66 12.69
N ALA A 529 9.34 -22.30 12.82
CA ALA A 529 9.82 -22.87 14.08
C ALA A 529 10.41 -21.82 15.03
N GLY A 530 10.78 -20.63 14.51
CA GLY A 530 11.23 -19.48 15.28
C GLY A 530 11.16 -18.17 14.50
N ILE A 531 11.65 -17.06 15.07
CA ILE A 531 11.68 -15.73 14.41
C ILE A 531 13.07 -15.27 13.97
N THR A 532 14.13 -15.96 14.38
CA THR A 532 15.50 -15.74 13.92
C THR A 532 16.06 -16.99 13.24
N ALA A 533 17.10 -16.84 12.41
CA ALA A 533 17.78 -17.97 11.78
C ALA A 533 18.24 -19.02 12.80
N ALA A 534 18.81 -18.59 13.93
CA ALA A 534 19.25 -19.48 15.01
C ALA A 534 18.09 -20.27 15.65
N THR A 535 16.89 -19.69 15.70
CA THR A 535 15.69 -20.31 16.26
C THR A 535 14.79 -21.02 15.23
N GLY A 536 15.14 -20.98 13.94
CA GLY A 536 14.36 -21.65 12.89
C GLY A 536 13.38 -20.77 12.10
N ALA A 537 13.73 -19.52 11.80
CA ALA A 537 12.92 -18.66 10.91
C ALA A 537 12.79 -19.22 9.48
N GLY A 538 13.81 -19.94 8.99
CA GLY A 538 13.79 -20.57 7.67
C GLY A 538 13.07 -21.91 7.60
N THR A 539 12.60 -22.45 8.73
CA THR A 539 11.98 -23.78 8.80
C THR A 539 10.52 -23.68 9.20
N PHE A 540 9.66 -24.38 8.46
CA PHE A 540 8.26 -24.52 8.84
C PHE A 540 8.12 -25.43 10.06
N ARG A 541 7.14 -25.10 10.90
CA ARG A 541 6.65 -25.98 11.97
C ARG A 541 5.26 -26.48 11.60
N ASN A 542 4.90 -27.67 12.06
CA ASN A 542 3.56 -28.20 11.87
C ASN A 542 2.49 -27.22 12.37
N ASN A 543 1.44 -27.04 11.58
CA ASN A 543 0.28 -26.27 11.99
C ASN A 543 -0.37 -26.91 13.21
N GLN A 544 -0.97 -26.06 14.03
CA GLN A 544 -1.78 -26.53 15.16
C GLN A 544 -3.06 -27.21 14.65
N GLY A 545 -3.59 -28.15 15.43
CA GLY A 545 -4.96 -28.61 15.23
C GLY A 545 -5.95 -27.46 15.50
N GLY A 546 -7.06 -27.46 14.77
CA GLY A 546 -8.15 -26.50 14.97
C GLY A 546 -8.71 -25.95 13.66
N VAL A 547 -9.92 -25.42 13.72
CA VAL A 547 -10.68 -25.02 12.51
C VAL A 547 -10.11 -23.76 11.84
N SER A 548 -9.38 -22.91 12.57
CA SER A 548 -8.72 -21.71 12.04
C SER A 548 -7.35 -21.97 11.41
N TRP A 549 -6.93 -23.24 11.35
CA TRP A 549 -5.65 -23.64 10.77
C TRP A 549 -5.83 -24.68 9.70
N ALA A 550 -5.00 -24.55 8.68
CA ALA A 550 -4.82 -25.54 7.67
C ALA A 550 -4.38 -26.90 8.22
N ASN A 551 -5.19 -27.91 7.96
CA ASN A 551 -4.83 -29.31 8.22
C ASN A 551 -3.86 -29.80 7.13
N GLY A 552 -2.66 -30.22 7.54
CA GLY A 552 -1.62 -30.74 6.65
C GLY A 552 -0.79 -29.66 5.94
N SER A 553 0.09 -30.08 5.03
CA SER A 553 0.93 -29.21 4.21
C SER A 553 0.10 -28.56 3.10
N LEU A 554 -0.57 -27.44 3.40
CA LEU A 554 -1.19 -26.64 2.35
C LEU A 554 -0.13 -26.06 1.41
N GLN A 555 -0.46 -26.05 0.12
CA GLN A 555 0.34 -25.39 -0.90
C GLN A 555 0.14 -23.88 -0.79
N SER A 556 0.99 -23.20 -0.01
CA SER A 556 0.99 -21.73 0.12
C SER A 556 1.08 -21.02 -1.24
N GLY A 557 1.68 -21.67 -2.25
CA GLY A 557 1.76 -21.18 -3.62
C GLY A 557 0.41 -21.01 -4.34
N ALA A 558 -0.66 -21.65 -3.86
CA ALA A 558 -2.00 -21.48 -4.44
C ALA A 558 -2.69 -20.17 -4.00
N ILE A 559 -2.26 -19.57 -2.88
CA ILE A 559 -2.78 -18.29 -2.38
C ILE A 559 -1.92 -17.17 -2.95
N ALA A 560 -2.29 -16.71 -4.14
CA ALA A 560 -1.52 -15.73 -4.90
C ALA A 560 -2.41 -14.60 -5.41
N ARG A 561 -1.79 -13.47 -5.75
CA ARG A 561 -2.44 -12.35 -6.41
C ARG A 561 -3.23 -12.84 -7.64
N GLY A 562 -4.44 -12.34 -7.82
CA GLY A 562 -5.35 -12.77 -8.88
C GLY A 562 -6.15 -14.03 -8.59
N ALA A 563 -5.85 -14.78 -7.51
CA ALA A 563 -6.67 -15.91 -7.08
C ALA A 563 -8.10 -15.45 -6.78
N LYS A 564 -9.08 -16.23 -7.25
CA LYS A 564 -10.51 -15.94 -7.07
C LYS A 564 -11.11 -16.86 -6.02
N TYR A 565 -11.77 -16.26 -5.03
CA TYR A 565 -12.49 -16.95 -3.96
C TYR A 565 -13.99 -16.79 -4.17
N GLN A 566 -14.70 -17.91 -4.25
CA GLN A 566 -16.15 -17.94 -4.30
C GLN A 566 -16.71 -17.75 -2.88
N ILE A 567 -17.57 -16.75 -2.74
CA ILE A 567 -18.28 -16.41 -1.52
C ILE A 567 -19.73 -16.82 -1.70
N GLU A 568 -20.22 -17.67 -0.81
CA GLU A 568 -21.62 -18.10 -0.72
C GLU A 568 -22.19 -17.59 0.62
N LEU A 569 -23.32 -16.89 0.57
CA LEU A 569 -23.94 -16.26 1.75
C LEU A 569 -25.33 -16.85 2.02
N PHE A 570 -25.61 -17.16 3.29
CA PHE A 570 -26.82 -17.86 3.72
C PHE A 570 -27.57 -17.04 4.77
N TYR A 571 -28.88 -16.90 4.58
CA TYR A 571 -29.74 -16.08 5.42
C TYR A 571 -30.76 -16.95 6.16
N GLY A 572 -31.02 -16.62 7.43
CA GLY A 572 -31.92 -17.38 8.28
C GLY A 572 -31.49 -18.85 8.41
N SER A 573 -32.44 -19.77 8.24
CA SER A 573 -32.22 -21.22 8.25
C SER A 573 -31.95 -21.81 6.85
N ASN A 574 -31.74 -20.97 5.83
CA ASN A 574 -31.57 -21.45 4.46
C ASN A 574 -30.22 -22.15 4.27
N THR A 575 -30.24 -23.30 3.59
CA THR A 575 -29.04 -24.08 3.25
C THR A 575 -28.61 -23.90 1.79
N THR A 576 -29.42 -23.18 1.00
CA THR A 576 -29.07 -22.71 -0.35
C THR A 576 -28.55 -21.28 -0.25
N ALA A 577 -27.43 -21.00 -0.91
CA ALA A 577 -26.84 -19.68 -0.88
C ALA A 577 -27.74 -18.65 -1.57
N THR A 578 -28.05 -17.56 -0.88
CA THR A 578 -28.82 -16.43 -1.42
C THR A 578 -27.98 -15.60 -2.38
N TYR A 579 -26.70 -15.37 -2.03
CA TYR A 579 -25.74 -14.73 -2.91
C TYR A 579 -24.55 -15.66 -3.17
N THR A 580 -24.11 -15.70 -4.42
CA THR A 580 -22.87 -16.35 -4.84
C THR A 580 -22.09 -15.42 -5.75
N TYR A 581 -20.89 -15.01 -5.35
CA TYR A 581 -20.01 -14.16 -6.17
C TYR A 581 -18.54 -14.47 -5.90
N ARG A 582 -17.63 -13.84 -6.67
CA ARG A 582 -16.19 -14.05 -6.53
C ARG A 582 -15.48 -12.80 -6.02
N LYS A 583 -14.50 -12.99 -5.14
CA LYS A 583 -13.54 -11.99 -4.70
C LYS A 583 -12.17 -12.33 -5.24
N THR A 584 -11.48 -11.34 -5.81
CA THR A 584 -10.11 -11.52 -6.29
C THR A 584 -9.13 -11.01 -5.25
N LEU A 585 -8.10 -11.80 -4.96
CA LEU A 585 -7.01 -11.43 -4.08
C LEU A 585 -6.08 -10.42 -4.78
N LEU A 586 -5.72 -9.33 -4.09
CA LEU A 586 -4.94 -8.22 -4.69
C LEU A 586 -3.43 -8.29 -4.39
N THR A 587 -3.03 -9.21 -3.51
CA THR A 587 -1.67 -9.35 -2.98
C THR A 587 -1.28 -10.80 -2.93
N ASP A 588 0.02 -11.06 -3.02
CA ASP A 588 0.56 -12.39 -2.78
C ASP A 588 0.59 -12.71 -1.29
N LEU A 589 0.54 -14.00 -0.98
CA LEU A 589 0.77 -14.46 0.37
C LEU A 589 2.28 -14.49 0.63
N ILE A 590 2.74 -13.70 1.58
CA ILE A 590 4.13 -13.79 2.06
C ILE A 590 4.28 -15.10 2.83
N PRO A 591 5.16 -16.03 2.42
CA PRO A 591 5.40 -17.24 3.18
C PRO A 591 5.94 -16.90 4.57
N ALA A 592 5.49 -17.61 5.61
CA ALA A 592 5.95 -17.34 6.98
C ALA A 592 7.48 -17.33 7.12
N THR A 593 8.19 -18.18 6.36
CA THR A 593 9.66 -18.23 6.35
C THR A 593 10.33 -17.00 5.76
N GLN A 594 9.63 -16.22 4.94
CA GLN A 594 10.11 -14.98 4.36
C GLN A 594 9.81 -13.75 5.22
N ALA A 595 8.93 -13.88 6.22
CA ALA A 595 8.54 -12.79 7.08
C ALA A 595 9.69 -12.23 7.94
N VAL A 596 10.78 -12.99 8.10
CA VAL A 596 12.02 -12.54 8.75
C VAL A 596 12.72 -11.42 7.97
N ASN A 597 12.53 -11.39 6.64
CA ASN A 597 13.11 -10.38 5.75
C ASN A 597 12.27 -9.11 5.69
N LEU A 598 11.08 -9.10 6.31
CA LEU A 598 10.26 -7.91 6.39
C LEU A 598 10.78 -6.97 7.48
N PRO A 599 10.72 -5.65 7.25
CA PRO A 599 11.05 -4.68 8.27
C PRO A 599 9.93 -4.64 9.33
N TRP A 600 10.30 -4.67 10.61
CA TRP A 600 9.36 -4.61 11.74
C TRP A 600 9.72 -3.45 12.68
N ASN A 601 8.71 -2.82 13.27
CA ASN A 601 8.86 -1.92 14.41
C ASN A 601 9.17 -2.72 15.68
N THR A 602 9.81 -2.09 16.66
CA THR A 602 10.08 -2.69 17.98
C THR A 602 9.27 -1.99 19.05
N LEU A 603 8.93 -2.69 20.14
CA LEU A 603 8.21 -2.08 21.26
C LEU A 603 9.04 -1.00 21.94
N GLY A 604 8.36 0.07 22.35
CA GLY A 604 8.92 1.11 23.19
C GLY A 604 8.90 0.73 24.67
N SER A 605 9.49 1.59 25.49
CA SER A 605 9.67 1.33 26.92
C SER A 605 8.36 1.15 27.69
N ARG A 606 7.29 1.86 27.34
CA ARG A 606 6.00 1.75 28.04
C ARG A 606 5.28 0.46 27.68
N SER A 607 5.31 0.08 26.40
CA SER A 607 4.78 -1.20 25.92
C SER A 607 5.51 -2.39 26.53
N LEU A 608 6.83 -2.31 26.70
CA LEU A 608 7.59 -3.34 27.41
C LEU A 608 7.19 -3.42 28.89
N ALA A 609 7.04 -2.27 29.57
CA ALA A 609 6.56 -2.24 30.95
C ALA A 609 5.11 -2.75 31.12
N LEU A 610 4.28 -2.62 30.09
CA LEU A 610 2.94 -3.22 30.05
C LEU A 610 2.99 -4.73 29.93
N LEU A 611 4.00 -5.32 29.29
CA LEU A 611 4.13 -6.76 29.11
C LEU A 611 4.93 -7.45 30.21
N ASP A 612 5.53 -6.70 31.13
CA ASP A 612 6.29 -7.25 32.26
C ASP A 612 5.36 -7.47 33.48
N PRO A 613 5.16 -8.71 33.96
CA PRO A 613 4.36 -8.98 35.15
C PRO A 613 4.97 -8.41 36.44
N ASN A 614 6.28 -8.09 36.44
CA ASN A 614 6.96 -7.42 37.54
C ASN A 614 7.16 -5.92 37.26
N GLY A 615 6.65 -5.43 36.12
CA GLY A 615 6.81 -4.05 35.67
C GLY A 615 5.88 -3.08 36.40
N SER A 616 6.18 -1.78 36.27
CA SER A 616 5.40 -0.71 36.91
C SER A 616 3.95 -0.60 36.41
N LEU A 617 3.61 -1.27 35.30
CA LEU A 617 2.27 -1.28 34.69
C LEU A 617 1.60 -2.66 34.75
N ALA A 618 2.04 -3.53 35.66
CA ALA A 618 1.50 -4.89 35.80
C ALA A 618 0.04 -4.94 36.32
N GLY A 619 -0.40 -3.91 37.08
CA GLY A 619 -1.77 -3.78 37.57
C GLY A 619 -2.81 -3.47 36.47
N VAL A 620 -4.06 -3.24 36.87
CA VAL A 620 -5.15 -2.84 35.96
C VAL A 620 -4.84 -1.47 35.35
N GLN A 621 -5.03 -1.31 34.04
CA GLN A 621 -4.85 -0.05 33.33
C GLN A 621 -6.13 0.34 32.59
N GLN A 622 -6.68 1.55 32.82
CA GLN A 622 -7.98 1.95 32.24
C GLN A 622 -7.90 2.44 30.78
N SER A 623 -6.74 2.95 30.37
CA SER A 623 -6.44 3.34 28.98
C SER A 623 -4.93 3.41 28.81
N PRO A 624 -4.25 2.25 28.75
CA PRO A 624 -2.79 2.23 28.71
C PRO A 624 -2.27 2.85 27.41
N THR A 625 -1.17 3.60 27.51
CA THR A 625 -0.43 4.09 26.36
C THR A 625 0.54 3.02 25.88
N MET A 626 0.40 2.61 24.61
CA MET A 626 1.38 1.79 23.90
C MET A 626 2.30 2.68 23.08
N ASP A 627 3.61 2.44 23.15
CA ASP A 627 4.67 3.08 22.37
C ASP A 627 5.52 2.08 21.57
N TRP A 628 6.17 2.56 20.50
CA TRP A 628 7.06 1.78 19.63
C TRP A 628 8.18 2.64 19.04
N VAL A 629 9.26 2.00 18.62
CA VAL A 629 10.31 2.62 17.81
C VAL A 629 10.01 2.37 16.34
N GLN A 630 9.81 3.46 15.57
CA GLN A 630 9.55 3.37 14.14
C GLN A 630 10.82 2.95 13.40
N ASN A 631 10.76 1.79 12.75
CA ASN A 631 11.74 1.38 11.76
C ASN A 631 11.43 2.11 10.45
N ILE A 632 12.40 2.86 9.92
CA ILE A 632 12.23 3.67 8.70
C ILE A 632 11.89 2.85 7.45
N ALA A 633 12.24 1.56 7.45
CA ALA A 633 11.92 0.64 6.35
C ALA A 633 10.56 -0.04 6.55
N ALA A 634 9.98 0.01 7.76
CA ALA A 634 8.68 -0.59 8.05
C ALA A 634 7.54 0.40 7.81
N GLU A 635 6.37 -0.12 7.47
CA GLU A 635 5.15 0.68 7.39
C GLU A 635 4.80 1.27 8.76
N GLN A 636 4.07 2.38 8.76
CA GLN A 636 3.60 3.00 9.99
C GLN A 636 2.56 2.12 10.69
N ILE A 637 2.45 2.23 12.02
CA ILE A 637 1.37 1.59 12.77
C ILE A 637 0.06 2.33 12.48
N GLY A 638 -0.94 1.61 11.97
CA GLY A 638 -2.27 2.12 11.67
C GLY A 638 -3.29 1.88 12.78
N GLY A 639 -3.01 0.91 13.65
CA GLY A 639 -3.87 0.60 14.79
C GLY A 639 -3.17 -0.23 15.86
N ILE A 640 -3.68 -0.12 17.09
CA ILE A 640 -3.20 -0.88 18.24
C ILE A 640 -4.36 -1.56 18.97
N ALA A 641 -4.10 -2.71 19.58
CA ALA A 641 -5.04 -3.37 20.49
C ALA A 641 -4.29 -4.04 21.64
N ILE A 642 -4.97 -4.24 22.76
CA ILE A 642 -4.45 -4.93 23.93
C ILE A 642 -5.39 -6.07 24.31
N SER A 643 -4.89 -7.13 24.94
CA SER A 643 -5.79 -8.09 25.57
C SER A 643 -6.51 -7.50 26.78
N VAL A 644 -7.82 -7.72 26.88
CA VAL A 644 -8.70 -7.15 27.91
C VAL A 644 -9.05 -8.14 29.01
N ASP A 645 -8.71 -9.42 28.83
CA ASP A 645 -8.98 -10.48 29.79
C ASP A 645 -7.77 -11.42 29.96
N PRO A 646 -7.79 -12.30 30.98
CA PRO A 646 -6.70 -13.25 31.23
C PRO A 646 -6.53 -14.33 30.15
N VAL A 647 -7.49 -14.51 29.23
CA VAL A 647 -7.42 -15.53 28.17
C VAL A 647 -6.84 -14.99 26.87
N GLY A 648 -6.55 -13.69 26.79
CA GLY A 648 -5.87 -13.06 25.66
C GLY A 648 -6.80 -12.44 24.62
N THR A 649 -8.07 -12.20 24.95
CA THR A 649 -9.02 -11.55 24.02
C THR A 649 -8.60 -10.12 23.74
N TYR A 650 -8.42 -9.76 22.47
CA TYR A 650 -8.09 -8.39 22.08
C TYR A 650 -9.28 -7.44 22.19
N SER A 651 -9.00 -6.20 22.60
CA SER A 651 -9.91 -5.07 22.48
C SER A 651 -10.25 -4.76 21.01
N THR A 652 -11.28 -3.95 20.79
CA THR A 652 -11.42 -3.24 19.52
C THR A 652 -10.12 -2.48 19.21
N THR A 653 -9.71 -2.50 17.94
CA THR A 653 -8.50 -1.81 17.51
C THR A 653 -8.70 -0.30 17.62
N THR A 654 -7.80 0.37 18.35
CA THR A 654 -7.73 1.83 18.39
C THR A 654 -6.93 2.30 17.18
N THR A 655 -7.49 3.22 16.39
CA THR A 655 -6.80 3.83 15.25
C THR A 655 -5.65 4.70 15.72
N VAL A 656 -4.50 4.56 15.07
CA VAL A 656 -3.30 5.36 15.35
C VAL A 656 -3.17 6.49 14.34
N ALA A 657 -2.94 7.71 14.85
CA ALA A 657 -2.61 8.87 14.05
C ALA A 657 -1.30 8.65 13.29
N LYS A 658 -1.20 9.19 12.07
CA LYS A 658 -0.07 8.91 11.18
C LYS A 658 1.17 9.65 11.68
N GLY A 659 2.35 9.04 11.48
CA GLY A 659 3.62 9.52 12.05
C GLY A 659 3.74 9.39 13.57
N ALA A 660 2.69 8.98 14.30
CA ALA A 660 2.78 8.75 15.72
C ALA A 660 3.68 7.54 16.04
N THR A 661 4.33 7.59 17.20
CA THR A 661 5.11 6.49 17.78
C THR A 661 4.52 6.01 19.11
N SER A 662 3.34 6.53 19.48
CA SER A 662 2.55 6.07 20.62
C SER A 662 1.07 6.42 20.46
N ALA A 663 0.20 5.68 21.13
CA ALA A 663 -1.22 5.99 21.26
C ALA A 663 -1.82 5.35 22.53
N ALA A 664 -2.88 5.97 23.06
CA ALA A 664 -3.65 5.41 24.16
C ALA A 664 -4.65 4.38 23.61
N VAL A 665 -4.72 3.20 24.23
CA VAL A 665 -5.72 2.19 23.89
C VAL A 665 -7.05 2.55 24.56
N ILE A 666 -8.14 2.51 23.80
CA ILE A 666 -9.50 2.79 24.31
C ILE A 666 -10.10 1.49 24.88
N ALA A 667 -9.39 0.88 25.83
CA ALA A 667 -9.81 -0.32 26.54
C ALA A 667 -9.05 -0.49 27.86
N GLN A 668 -9.65 -1.22 28.79
CA GLN A 668 -8.98 -1.61 30.03
C GLN A 668 -8.09 -2.85 29.79
N ALA A 669 -6.86 -2.81 30.29
CA ALA A 669 -6.02 -4.00 30.42
C ALA A 669 -6.20 -4.61 31.81
N ALA A 670 -6.53 -5.90 31.87
CA ALA A 670 -6.62 -6.65 33.12
C ALA A 670 -5.25 -6.78 33.79
N ALA A 671 -5.19 -6.78 35.12
CA ALA A 671 -3.95 -7.01 35.87
C ALA A 671 -3.37 -8.40 35.58
N PHE A 672 -2.04 -8.54 35.66
CA PHE A 672 -1.41 -9.86 35.63
C PHE A 672 -1.81 -10.69 36.85
N ASN A 673 -2.08 -11.97 36.61
CA ASN A 673 -2.15 -13.02 37.63
C ASN A 673 -1.42 -14.28 37.12
N ALA A 674 -1.36 -15.32 37.94
CA ALA A 674 -0.60 -16.55 37.65
C ALA A 674 -1.01 -17.28 36.35
N ASN A 675 -2.17 -16.97 35.77
CA ASN A 675 -2.71 -17.60 34.56
C ASN A 675 -3.02 -16.59 33.45
N SER A 676 -2.55 -15.34 33.56
CA SER A 676 -2.93 -14.28 32.63
C SER A 676 -2.07 -14.24 31.39
N ILE A 677 -2.74 -14.20 30.24
CA ILE A 677 -2.16 -13.83 28.97
C ILE A 677 -2.32 -12.32 28.77
N ARG A 678 -1.21 -11.58 28.67
CA ARG A 678 -1.24 -10.19 28.21
C ARG A 678 -0.61 -10.09 26.83
N SER A 679 -1.35 -9.55 25.87
CA SER A 679 -0.87 -9.36 24.51
C SER A 679 -1.06 -7.95 24.01
N LEU A 680 -0.06 -7.42 23.32
CA LEU A 680 -0.08 -6.17 22.58
C LEU A 680 -0.06 -6.45 21.09
N LEU A 681 -1.00 -5.88 20.35
CA LEU A 681 -1.09 -6.01 18.89
C LEU A 681 -0.79 -4.67 18.24
N LEU A 682 0.20 -4.67 17.36
CA LEU A 682 0.49 -3.58 16.43
C LEU A 682 -0.01 -3.99 15.04
N ASN A 683 -0.95 -3.24 14.48
CA ASN A 683 -1.44 -3.41 13.11
C ASN A 683 -0.80 -2.35 12.20
N TYR A 684 -0.12 -2.80 11.16
CA TYR A 684 0.56 -1.93 10.21
C TYR A 684 -0.44 -1.37 9.20
N ARG A 685 -0.20 -0.13 8.76
CA ARG A 685 -0.98 0.54 7.73
C ARG A 685 -0.55 0.02 6.35
N MET A 686 -1.19 -1.06 5.92
CA MET A 686 -1.00 -1.61 4.58
C MET A 686 -1.92 -0.91 3.59
N LEU A 687 -1.38 -0.48 2.44
CA LEU A 687 -2.16 0.20 1.40
C LEU A 687 -2.53 -0.68 0.21
N ASP A 688 -2.09 -1.93 0.21
CA ASP A 688 -2.25 -2.87 -0.90
C ASP A 688 -3.38 -3.88 -0.66
N ASN A 689 -4.21 -3.68 0.36
CA ASN A 689 -5.24 -4.62 0.84
C ASN A 689 -4.68 -5.90 1.51
N SER A 690 -3.38 -5.97 1.82
CA SER A 690 -2.85 -7.00 2.72
C SER A 690 -3.05 -6.60 4.19
N SER A 691 -2.66 -7.48 5.10
CA SER A 691 -2.62 -7.23 6.54
C SER A 691 -1.28 -7.70 7.12
N LYS A 692 -0.55 -6.78 7.76
CA LYS A 692 0.68 -7.07 8.50
C LYS A 692 0.48 -6.67 9.95
N SER A 693 0.88 -7.54 10.86
CA SER A 693 0.72 -7.30 12.30
C SER A 693 1.86 -7.90 13.12
N ALA A 694 2.16 -7.29 14.27
CA ALA A 694 3.07 -7.85 15.26
C ALA A 694 2.30 -8.00 16.58
N ALA A 695 2.28 -9.22 17.11
CA ALA A 695 1.70 -9.55 18.41
C ALA A 695 2.84 -9.88 19.37
N TYR A 696 2.88 -9.18 20.49
CA TYR A 696 3.82 -9.40 21.58
C TYR A 696 3.03 -9.88 22.78
N THR A 697 3.39 -11.05 23.29
CA THR A 697 2.59 -11.74 24.29
C THR A 697 3.47 -12.13 25.47
N PHE A 698 2.95 -11.98 26.67
CA PHE A 698 3.48 -12.55 27.90
C PHE A 698 2.44 -13.51 28.47
N ASN A 699 2.85 -14.75 28.75
CA ASN A 699 1.99 -15.83 29.28
C ASN A 699 2.56 -16.46 30.53
#